data_AF-A0A973G1F7-F1
#
_entry.id   AF-A0A973G1F7-F1
#
_cell.length_a   1.000
_cell.length_b   1.000
_cell.length_c   1.000
_cell.angle_alpha   90.00
_cell.angle_beta   90.00
_cell.angle_gamma   90.00
#
_symmetry.space_group_name_H-M   'P 1'
#
loop_
_entity.id
_entity.type
_entity.pdbx_description
1 polymer ?
#
loop_
_entity_poly.entity_id
_entity_poly.type
_entity_poly.pdbx_seq_one_letter_code
_entity_poly.pdbx_strand_id
1 'polypeptide(L)'
;EAQFIGCHHWTFLDMVDLVKYLKKGGTLLLNSHYAPEELWKKLPRNVQEHLLNKEAKLYTIDALKVAQTSGMGQRINTIMQACFFAISGVLPREEAIEQIKQAIRDTYGKKGDEVVNQNMQAVDNTLSNLHQVPLGAVANSKKEMRACIVGEASDFVCNVLARVIAGEGDNIPVSDFPADGTYPTGTAKFEKRNLAENIPVWESDLCIQCAKCTLVCPHATIRAKVYDPNYLANAPRTFKSIPAKGGNWEGMKYTIQIAPEDCTGCELCAHVCPSRDKNNPGRKALNMSLQNPLRETEIDNWNYFLNIPDFDRTKINTRLIKEQQLQVPLFEFSGACSGCGETPYIKMLTQLFGDRLVIGNATGCSSIYGGNLPTTPYTTNADGRGPTWSNSLFEDTAEFALGFRVSIDKQREFAQELLKRMSAEISDTLTTEILDTRETSEPEIFEQRKRVAILKDKLRQLDTPDARNLLSVADMLVRKSVWGVGGDGWAYDIGYGGVDHVTASDKNVNLLVLDTEVYSNTGGQASKATPKAAVAKFAMAGRTATKKDLGMISMSYGNAYVASVAFGARDEQTLKAFLEAEAYNGPSIIIAYSHCIAHGINMSTALENQKAAVDSGHWLLYRYNPERLKEGKNPL
;
A
#
# COMPACT_ATOMS: atom_id res chain seq x y z
N GLU A 1 13.43 -6.84 -32.97
CA GLU A 1 14.41 -7.76 -32.32
C GLU A 1 15.61 -6.97 -31.81
N ALA A 2 16.18 -7.35 -30.67
CA ALA A 2 17.26 -6.65 -29.97
C ALA A 2 18.61 -7.37 -30.16
N GLN A 3 19.69 -6.61 -30.38
CA GLN A 3 21.04 -7.16 -30.52
C GLN A 3 21.69 -7.49 -29.16
N PHE A 4 21.31 -6.73 -28.13
CA PHE A 4 21.81 -6.81 -26.79
C PHE A 4 20.65 -6.61 -25.82
N ILE A 5 20.60 -7.41 -24.77
CA ILE A 5 19.66 -7.23 -23.65
C ILE A 5 20.46 -7.26 -22.34
N GLY A 6 20.27 -6.22 -21.51
CA GLY A 6 20.81 -6.16 -20.15
C GLY A 6 19.70 -6.40 -19.13
N CYS A 7 19.84 -7.43 -18.31
CA CYS A 7 18.95 -7.73 -17.19
C CYS A 7 19.68 -7.37 -15.88
N HIS A 8 19.33 -6.22 -15.30
CA HIS A 8 20.05 -5.67 -14.15
C HIS A 8 19.50 -6.17 -12.81
N HIS A 9 18.39 -6.90 -12.82
CA HIS A 9 17.79 -7.53 -11.64
C HIS A 9 17.34 -8.95 -11.99
N TRP A 10 17.85 -9.93 -11.23
CA TRP A 10 17.59 -11.36 -11.47
C TRP A 10 16.10 -11.71 -11.56
N THR A 11 15.27 -11.12 -10.70
CA THR A 11 13.82 -11.42 -10.60
C THR A 11 13.07 -11.24 -11.92
N PHE A 12 13.55 -10.38 -12.83
CA PHE A 12 12.90 -10.21 -14.14
C PHE A 12 12.97 -11.45 -15.02
N LEU A 13 13.97 -12.31 -14.86
CA LEU A 13 14.04 -13.59 -15.59
C LEU A 13 12.91 -14.54 -15.19
N ASP A 14 12.42 -14.41 -13.95
CA ASP A 14 11.34 -15.23 -13.43
C ASP A 14 9.96 -14.64 -13.77
N MET A 15 9.86 -13.35 -14.14
CA MET A 15 8.58 -12.65 -14.29
C MET A 15 8.25 -12.19 -15.72
N VAL A 16 9.27 -11.94 -16.54
CA VAL A 16 9.12 -11.36 -17.87
C VAL A 16 9.91 -12.17 -18.87
N ASP A 17 9.27 -12.58 -19.97
CA ASP A 17 9.97 -13.21 -21.08
C ASP A 17 10.73 -12.16 -21.91
N LEU A 18 11.81 -11.63 -21.33
CA LEU A 18 12.65 -10.61 -21.94
C LEU A 18 13.51 -11.15 -23.08
N VAL A 19 13.90 -12.43 -23.02
CA VAL A 19 14.82 -13.05 -23.99
C VAL A 19 14.13 -13.35 -25.31
N LYS A 20 12.79 -13.43 -25.36
CA LYS A 20 12.04 -13.60 -26.62
C LYS A 20 12.40 -12.54 -27.66
N TYR A 21 12.69 -11.32 -27.24
CA TYR A 21 13.02 -10.19 -28.11
C TYR A 21 14.47 -10.22 -28.63
N LEU A 22 15.35 -11.06 -28.08
CA LEU A 22 16.73 -11.14 -28.52
C LEU A 22 16.81 -11.70 -29.96
N LYS A 23 17.68 -11.16 -30.79
CA LYS A 23 17.96 -11.71 -32.12
C LYS A 23 18.83 -12.96 -32.04
N LYS A 24 18.91 -13.74 -33.13
CA LYS A 24 19.91 -14.81 -33.27
C LYS A 24 21.34 -14.26 -33.18
N GLY A 25 22.20 -14.90 -32.39
CA GLY A 25 23.58 -14.48 -32.09
C GLY A 25 23.67 -13.25 -31.17
N GLY A 26 22.56 -12.79 -30.60
CA GLY A 26 22.52 -11.65 -29.69
C GLY A 26 23.14 -11.93 -28.32
N THR A 27 23.39 -10.87 -27.55
CA THR A 27 24.02 -10.95 -26.22
C THR A 27 23.03 -10.67 -25.10
N LEU A 28 23.00 -11.55 -24.08
CA LEU A 28 22.31 -11.34 -22.81
C LEU A 28 23.35 -11.10 -21.70
N LEU A 29 23.22 -9.97 -21.00
CA LEU A 29 24.01 -9.64 -19.81
C LEU A 29 23.13 -9.74 -18.57
N LEU A 30 23.56 -10.52 -17.57
CA LEU A 30 22.83 -10.72 -16.31
C LEU A 30 23.60 -10.18 -15.10
N ASN A 31 22.96 -9.32 -14.32
CA ASN A 31 23.41 -9.05 -12.96
C ASN A 31 22.94 -10.18 -12.02
N SER A 32 23.86 -10.89 -11.40
CA SER A 32 23.56 -12.06 -10.57
C SER A 32 24.61 -12.27 -9.47
N HIS A 33 24.15 -12.74 -8.30
CA HIS A 33 25.03 -13.14 -7.20
C HIS A 33 25.54 -14.60 -7.35
N TYR A 34 25.02 -15.36 -8.32
CA TYR A 34 25.47 -16.73 -8.56
C TYR A 34 26.84 -16.75 -9.24
N ALA A 35 27.65 -17.75 -8.90
CA ALA A 35 28.92 -17.98 -9.57
C ALA A 35 28.69 -18.27 -11.07
N PRO A 36 29.59 -17.84 -11.99
CA PRO A 36 29.45 -18.03 -13.43
C PRO A 36 29.20 -19.49 -13.83
N GLU A 37 29.81 -20.45 -13.13
CA GLU A 37 29.73 -21.89 -13.40
C GLU A 37 28.37 -22.49 -12.99
N GLU A 38 27.67 -21.85 -12.06
CA GLU A 38 26.35 -22.30 -11.59
C GLU A 38 25.20 -21.59 -12.29
N LEU A 39 25.44 -20.42 -12.88
CA LEU A 39 24.43 -19.52 -13.42
C LEU A 39 23.46 -20.23 -14.36
N TRP A 40 23.98 -21.02 -15.31
CA TRP A 40 23.16 -21.76 -16.28
C TRP A 40 22.08 -22.62 -15.60
N LYS A 41 22.43 -23.33 -14.52
CA LYS A 41 21.52 -24.22 -13.78
C LYS A 41 20.44 -23.44 -13.01
N LYS A 42 20.66 -22.15 -12.76
CA LYS A 42 19.74 -21.31 -12.00
C LYS A 42 18.70 -20.64 -12.88
N LEU A 43 18.95 -20.51 -14.19
CA LEU A 43 18.04 -19.90 -15.16
C LEU A 43 16.72 -20.67 -15.28
N PRO A 44 15.59 -19.98 -15.49
CA PRO A 44 14.34 -20.60 -15.91
C PRO A 44 14.46 -21.33 -17.25
N ARG A 45 13.64 -22.36 -17.45
CA ARG A 45 13.67 -23.22 -18.65
C ARG A 45 13.41 -22.42 -19.93
N ASN A 46 12.41 -21.55 -19.95
CA ASN A 46 12.10 -20.69 -21.09
C ASN A 46 13.30 -19.80 -21.49
N VAL A 47 14.04 -19.29 -20.51
CA VAL A 47 15.26 -18.51 -20.77
C VAL A 47 16.35 -19.38 -21.39
N GLN A 48 16.56 -20.60 -20.89
CA GLN A 48 17.52 -21.54 -21.47
C GLN A 48 17.14 -21.90 -22.93
N GLU A 49 15.87 -22.18 -23.20
CA GLU A 49 15.37 -22.49 -24.54
C GLU A 49 15.60 -21.34 -25.52
N HIS A 50 15.24 -20.12 -25.14
CA HIS A 50 15.48 -18.93 -25.97
C HIS A 50 16.96 -18.73 -26.27
N LEU A 51 17.84 -18.88 -25.28
CA LEU A 51 19.29 -18.72 -25.46
C LEU A 51 19.87 -19.76 -26.43
N LEU A 52 19.41 -21.02 -26.36
CA LEU A 52 19.85 -22.08 -27.26
C LEU A 52 19.33 -21.88 -28.68
N ASN A 53 18.02 -21.67 -28.83
CA ASN A 53 17.39 -21.49 -30.14
C ASN A 53 17.95 -20.28 -30.90
N LYS A 54 18.36 -19.25 -30.16
CA LYS A 54 18.93 -18.03 -30.71
C LYS A 54 20.45 -18.07 -30.80
N GLU A 55 21.13 -19.16 -30.43
CA GLU A 55 22.61 -19.24 -30.41
C GLU A 55 23.23 -18.02 -29.71
N ALA A 56 22.64 -17.63 -28.58
CA ALA A 56 22.94 -16.37 -27.90
C ALA A 56 24.27 -16.42 -27.13
N LYS A 57 24.83 -15.25 -26.83
CA LYS A 57 25.97 -15.10 -25.92
C LYS A 57 25.48 -14.70 -24.54
N LEU A 58 25.88 -15.44 -23.51
CA LEU A 58 25.49 -15.17 -22.13
C LEU A 58 26.68 -14.60 -21.34
N TYR A 59 26.49 -13.48 -20.66
CA TYR A 59 27.45 -12.89 -19.75
C TYR A 59 26.82 -12.63 -18.39
N THR A 60 27.64 -12.65 -17.35
CA THR A 60 27.21 -12.32 -15.99
C THR A 60 28.24 -11.53 -15.20
N ILE A 61 27.73 -10.80 -14.21
CA ILE A 61 28.51 -10.06 -13.21
C ILE A 61 27.70 -9.98 -11.92
N ASP A 62 28.37 -10.04 -10.78
CA ASP A 62 27.79 -9.63 -9.49
C ASP A 62 28.03 -8.14 -9.28
N ALA A 63 27.16 -7.32 -9.89
CA ALA A 63 27.36 -5.88 -9.89
C ALA A 63 27.22 -5.26 -8.49
N LEU A 64 26.44 -5.89 -7.60
CA LEU A 64 26.29 -5.44 -6.21
C LEU A 64 27.57 -5.68 -5.42
N LYS A 65 28.17 -6.86 -5.53
CA LYS A 65 29.46 -7.14 -4.90
C LYS A 65 30.54 -6.21 -5.44
N VAL A 66 30.60 -5.99 -6.75
CA VAL A 66 31.56 -5.06 -7.37
C VAL A 66 31.33 -3.63 -6.87
N ALA A 67 30.07 -3.18 -6.73
CA ALA A 67 29.76 -1.86 -6.18
C ALA A 67 30.23 -1.72 -4.74
N GLN A 68 29.96 -2.72 -3.88
CA GLN A 68 30.37 -2.72 -2.48
C GLN A 68 31.90 -2.71 -2.33
N THR A 69 32.61 -3.58 -3.05
CA THR A 69 34.09 -3.63 -3.00
C THR A 69 34.74 -2.38 -3.58
N SER A 70 34.05 -1.67 -4.48
CA SER A 70 34.52 -0.41 -5.07
C SER A 70 34.02 0.84 -4.32
N GLY A 71 33.38 0.69 -3.15
CA GLY A 71 32.91 1.81 -2.32
C GLY A 71 31.67 2.55 -2.86
N MET A 72 30.97 2.00 -3.86
CA MET A 72 29.80 2.61 -4.51
C MET A 72 28.46 2.27 -3.83
N GLY A 73 28.49 1.51 -2.73
CA GLY A 73 27.28 1.05 -2.04
C GLY A 73 26.45 0.10 -2.90
N GLN A 74 25.19 0.42 -3.15
CA GLN A 74 24.26 -0.39 -3.97
C GLN A 74 24.13 0.12 -5.42
N ARG A 75 24.94 1.08 -5.86
CA ARG A 75 24.82 1.68 -7.20
C ARG A 75 25.52 0.82 -8.25
N ILE A 76 24.73 0.17 -9.10
CA ILE A 76 25.24 -0.71 -10.17
C ILE A 76 25.27 -0.06 -11.56
N ASN A 77 24.79 1.18 -11.71
CA ASN A 77 24.62 1.84 -13.01
C ASN A 77 25.92 1.93 -13.82
N THR A 78 27.01 2.44 -13.22
CA THR A 78 28.32 2.57 -13.89
C THR A 78 28.88 1.20 -14.27
N ILE A 79 28.68 0.20 -13.40
CA ILE A 79 29.15 -1.19 -13.59
C ILE A 79 28.41 -1.83 -14.77
N MET A 80 27.08 -1.75 -14.81
CA MET A 80 26.29 -2.31 -15.90
C MET A 80 26.53 -1.58 -17.23
N GLN A 81 26.75 -0.25 -17.19
CA GLN A 81 27.13 0.53 -18.36
C GLN A 81 28.50 0.11 -18.91
N ALA A 82 29.49 -0.08 -18.04
CA ALA A 82 30.82 -0.56 -18.44
C ALA A 82 30.73 -1.96 -19.07
N CYS A 83 29.90 -2.85 -18.52
CA CYS A 83 29.64 -4.16 -19.12
C CYS A 83 29.05 -4.04 -20.53
N PHE A 84 28.04 -3.18 -20.72
CA PHE A 84 27.42 -2.95 -22.03
C PHE A 84 28.45 -2.56 -23.09
N PHE A 85 29.27 -1.55 -22.82
CA PHE A 85 30.29 -1.10 -23.78
C PHE A 85 31.36 -2.16 -24.03
N ALA A 86 31.73 -2.94 -23.02
CA ALA A 86 32.75 -3.98 -23.16
C ALA A 86 32.33 -5.15 -24.07
N ILE A 87 31.03 -5.46 -24.17
CA ILE A 87 30.55 -6.69 -24.84
C ILE A 87 29.46 -6.48 -25.90
N SER A 88 28.92 -5.27 -26.05
CA SER A 88 27.89 -4.97 -27.06
C SER A 88 28.43 -4.97 -28.50
N GLY A 89 29.72 -4.66 -28.68
CA GLY A 89 30.36 -4.52 -29.99
C GLY A 89 30.00 -3.23 -30.73
N VAL A 90 29.41 -2.24 -30.05
CA VAL A 90 29.10 -0.91 -30.63
C VAL A 90 30.39 -0.11 -30.91
N LEU A 91 31.41 -0.30 -30.08
CA LEU A 91 32.75 0.26 -30.25
C LEU A 91 33.81 -0.84 -30.02
N PRO A 92 35.03 -0.69 -30.56
CA PRO A 92 36.18 -1.48 -30.12
C PRO A 92 36.33 -1.39 -28.60
N ARG A 93 36.61 -2.52 -27.95
CA ARG A 93 36.60 -2.62 -26.48
C ARG A 93 37.52 -1.61 -25.79
N GLU A 94 38.72 -1.41 -26.33
CA GLU A 94 39.71 -0.47 -25.76
C GLU A 94 39.21 0.97 -25.85
N GLU A 95 38.73 1.38 -27.02
CA GLU A 95 38.13 2.71 -27.23
C GLU A 95 36.92 2.94 -26.31
N ALA A 96 36.07 1.93 -26.15
CA ALA A 96 34.88 2.04 -25.30
C ALA A 96 35.25 2.26 -23.83
N ILE A 97 36.29 1.60 -23.34
CA ILE A 97 36.81 1.77 -21.97
C ILE A 97 37.39 3.17 -21.78
N GLU A 98 38.19 3.65 -22.74
CA GLU A 98 38.75 5.01 -22.68
C GLU A 98 37.65 6.08 -22.64
N GLN A 99 36.63 5.95 -23.48
CA GLN A 99 35.49 6.88 -23.52
C GLN A 99 34.69 6.88 -22.22
N ILE A 100 34.47 5.72 -21.59
CA ILE A 100 33.82 5.65 -20.26
C ILE A 100 34.65 6.40 -19.22
N LYS A 101 35.97 6.15 -19.19
CA LYS A 101 36.87 6.83 -18.25
C LYS A 101 36.85 8.34 -18.49
N GLN A 102 36.84 8.80 -19.74
CA GLN A 102 36.74 10.21 -20.06
C GLN A 102 35.40 10.83 -19.59
N ALA A 103 34.27 10.18 -19.88
CA ALA A 103 32.95 10.64 -19.44
C ALA A 103 32.81 10.72 -17.91
N ILE A 104 33.45 9.80 -17.18
CA ILE A 104 33.52 9.84 -15.70
C ILE A 104 34.26 11.10 -15.25
N ARG A 105 35.37 11.47 -15.88
CA ARG A 105 36.11 12.71 -15.55
C ARG A 105 35.26 13.95 -15.81
N ASP A 106 34.58 14.01 -16.95
CA ASP A 106 33.76 15.17 -17.32
C ASP A 106 32.55 15.34 -16.38
N THR A 107 31.92 14.22 -16.00
CA THR A 107 30.72 14.22 -15.15
C THR A 107 31.04 14.45 -13.68
N TYR A 108 32.09 13.80 -13.16
CA TYR A 108 32.39 13.76 -11.73
C TYR A 108 33.61 14.61 -11.34
N GLY A 109 34.33 15.23 -12.27
CA GLY A 109 35.49 16.07 -11.97
C GLY A 109 35.18 17.21 -10.99
N LYS A 110 33.95 17.76 -11.05
CA LYS A 110 33.48 18.78 -10.09
C LYS A 110 33.23 18.26 -8.67
N LYS A 111 33.21 16.94 -8.45
CA LYS A 111 32.98 16.30 -7.15
C LYS A 111 34.27 15.87 -6.43
N GLY A 112 35.43 16.14 -7.03
CA GLY A 112 36.76 15.84 -6.47
C GLY A 112 37.37 14.53 -6.96
N ASP A 113 38.71 14.45 -6.90
CA ASP A 113 39.50 13.36 -7.47
C ASP A 113 39.22 12.00 -6.83
N GLU A 114 38.83 11.97 -5.54
CA GLU A 114 38.48 10.73 -4.84
C GLU A 114 37.27 10.04 -5.47
N VAL A 115 36.21 10.80 -5.79
CA VAL A 115 35.01 10.27 -6.45
C VAL A 115 35.33 9.80 -7.87
N VAL A 116 36.18 10.55 -8.59
CA VAL A 116 36.62 10.15 -9.93
C VAL A 116 37.39 8.84 -9.86
N ASN A 117 38.38 8.72 -8.96
CA ASN A 117 39.19 7.51 -8.79
C ASN A 117 38.37 6.29 -8.36
N GLN A 118 37.38 6.45 -7.46
CA GLN A 118 36.46 5.38 -7.09
C GLN A 118 35.67 4.87 -8.30
N ASN A 119 35.16 5.76 -9.16
CA ASN A 119 34.46 5.35 -10.37
C ASN A 119 35.39 4.69 -11.40
N MET A 120 36.64 5.15 -11.52
CA MET A 120 37.65 4.51 -12.38
C MET A 120 37.97 3.09 -11.92
N GLN A 121 38.20 2.91 -10.61
CA GLN A 121 38.44 1.60 -10.01
C GLN A 121 37.25 0.68 -10.20
N ALA A 122 36.02 1.21 -10.09
CA ALA A 122 34.82 0.43 -10.35
C ALA A 122 34.76 -0.10 -11.80
N VAL A 123 35.18 0.68 -12.80
CA VAL A 123 35.26 0.23 -14.20
C VAL A 123 36.28 -0.89 -14.35
N ASP A 124 37.47 -0.76 -13.78
CA ASP A 124 38.52 -1.78 -13.87
C ASP A 124 38.12 -3.08 -13.14
N ASN A 125 37.52 -2.95 -11.95
CA ASN A 125 36.94 -4.07 -11.21
C ASN A 125 35.81 -4.75 -12.00
N THR A 126 34.97 -3.97 -12.67
CA THR A 126 33.87 -4.49 -13.51
C THR A 126 34.41 -5.40 -14.60
N LEU A 127 35.41 -4.95 -15.36
CA LEU A 127 35.99 -5.73 -16.45
C LEU A 127 36.63 -7.03 -15.98
N SER A 128 37.17 -7.03 -14.76
CA SER A 128 37.79 -8.20 -14.14
C SER A 128 36.77 -9.22 -13.59
N ASN A 129 35.55 -8.77 -13.30
CA ASN A 129 34.45 -9.59 -12.75
C ASN A 129 33.33 -9.86 -13.77
N LEU A 130 33.53 -9.49 -15.04
CA LEU A 130 32.60 -9.77 -16.12
C LEU A 130 32.98 -11.10 -16.78
N HIS A 131 32.09 -12.08 -16.68
CA HIS A 131 32.35 -13.44 -17.13
C HIS A 131 31.41 -13.84 -18.27
N GLN A 132 31.96 -14.47 -19.32
CA GLN A 132 31.15 -15.16 -20.31
C GLN A 132 30.78 -16.54 -19.77
N VAL A 133 29.50 -16.91 -19.90
CA VAL A 133 28.98 -18.19 -19.43
C VAL A 133 28.67 -19.08 -20.63
N PRO A 134 29.26 -20.29 -20.73
CA PRO A 134 28.91 -21.21 -21.79
C PRO A 134 27.46 -21.69 -21.64
N LEU A 135 26.75 -21.81 -22.77
CA LEU A 135 25.41 -22.39 -22.76
C LEU A 135 25.50 -23.90 -22.51
N GLY A 136 24.52 -24.47 -21.81
CA GLY A 136 24.38 -25.92 -21.70
C GLY A 136 23.93 -26.56 -23.01
N ALA A 137 24.08 -27.88 -23.15
CA ALA A 137 23.66 -28.56 -24.39
C ALA A 137 22.12 -28.64 -24.55
N VAL A 138 21.38 -28.56 -23.44
CA VAL A 138 19.93 -28.70 -23.40
C VAL A 138 19.32 -27.76 -22.35
N ALA A 139 18.08 -27.34 -22.58
CA ALA A 139 17.27 -26.64 -21.59
C ALA A 139 16.65 -27.67 -20.63
N ASN A 140 17.26 -27.86 -19.46
CA ASN A 140 16.86 -28.89 -18.49
C ASN A 140 16.50 -28.30 -17.11
N SER A 141 16.34 -26.98 -17.01
CA SER A 141 15.88 -26.37 -15.77
C SER A 141 14.51 -26.89 -15.36
N LYS A 142 14.33 -27.15 -14.08
CA LYS A 142 13.03 -27.44 -13.47
C LYS A 142 12.27 -26.16 -13.08
N LYS A 143 12.93 -25.00 -13.16
CA LYS A 143 12.30 -23.72 -12.88
C LYS A 143 11.61 -23.24 -14.15
N GLU A 144 10.35 -22.88 -14.02
CA GLU A 144 9.59 -22.25 -15.08
C GLU A 144 9.45 -20.76 -14.78
N MET A 145 9.06 -19.99 -15.80
CA MET A 145 8.67 -18.61 -15.58
C MET A 145 7.46 -18.60 -14.65
N ARG A 146 7.48 -17.69 -13.69
CA ARG A 146 6.41 -17.54 -12.73
C ARG A 146 5.16 -17.01 -13.44
N ALA A 147 4.00 -17.50 -13.02
CA ALA A 147 2.74 -16.89 -13.40
C ALA A 147 2.66 -15.43 -12.91
N CYS A 148 2.07 -14.55 -13.73
CA CYS A 148 1.88 -13.13 -13.39
C CYS A 148 0.89 -12.92 -12.23
N ILE A 149 0.04 -13.91 -11.99
CA ILE A 149 -0.88 -13.98 -10.87
C ILE A 149 -0.81 -15.36 -10.22
N VAL A 150 -1.15 -15.46 -8.93
CA VAL A 150 -1.22 -16.73 -8.19
C VAL A 150 -2.57 -16.91 -7.51
N GLY A 151 -2.96 -18.15 -7.27
CA GLY A 151 -4.21 -18.49 -6.57
C GLY A 151 -5.44 -18.49 -7.47
N GLU A 152 -6.62 -18.63 -6.85
CA GLU A 152 -7.90 -18.64 -7.55
C GLU A 152 -8.43 -17.21 -7.72
N ALA A 153 -8.65 -16.81 -8.97
CA ALA A 153 -9.18 -15.49 -9.33
C ALA A 153 -10.27 -15.63 -10.40
N SER A 154 -11.04 -14.56 -10.62
CA SER A 154 -12.09 -14.56 -11.64
C SER A 154 -11.52 -14.62 -13.05
N ASP A 155 -12.34 -15.05 -14.03
CA ASP A 155 -11.95 -15.12 -15.44
C ASP A 155 -11.39 -13.79 -15.95
N PHE A 156 -11.95 -12.66 -15.52
CA PHE A 156 -11.44 -11.34 -15.89
C PHE A 156 -10.02 -11.09 -15.35
N VAL A 157 -9.74 -11.50 -14.10
CA VAL A 157 -8.39 -11.38 -13.54
C VAL A 157 -7.40 -12.28 -14.29
N CYS A 158 -7.78 -13.53 -14.54
CA CYS A 158 -6.93 -14.52 -15.21
C CYS A 158 -6.68 -14.21 -16.69
N ASN A 159 -7.69 -13.79 -17.43
CA ASN A 159 -7.63 -13.68 -18.88
C ASN A 159 -7.35 -12.25 -19.37
N VAL A 160 -7.65 -11.23 -18.57
CA VAL A 160 -7.42 -9.82 -18.93
C VAL A 160 -6.30 -9.23 -18.09
N LEU A 161 -6.47 -9.16 -16.77
CA LEU A 161 -5.52 -8.45 -15.90
C LEU A 161 -4.13 -9.10 -15.88
N ALA A 162 -4.06 -10.43 -15.83
CA ALA A 162 -2.78 -11.14 -15.89
C ALA A 162 -2.01 -10.86 -17.19
N ARG A 163 -2.70 -10.69 -18.32
CA ARG A 163 -2.07 -10.33 -19.61
C ARG A 163 -1.57 -8.90 -19.61
N VAL A 164 -2.29 -7.97 -18.97
CA VAL A 164 -1.80 -6.59 -18.76
C VAL A 164 -0.52 -6.61 -17.91
N ILE A 165 -0.51 -7.38 -16.81
CA ILE A 165 0.68 -7.55 -15.94
C ILE A 165 1.85 -8.17 -16.73
N ALA A 166 1.56 -9.13 -17.62
CA ALA A 166 2.56 -9.77 -18.48
C ALA A 166 3.15 -8.85 -19.58
N GLY A 167 2.63 -7.61 -19.72
CA GLY A 167 3.02 -6.69 -20.79
C GLY A 167 2.41 -7.03 -22.15
N GLU A 168 1.28 -7.73 -22.16
CA GLU A 168 0.54 -8.15 -23.37
C GLU A 168 -0.81 -7.42 -23.52
N GLY A 169 -0.98 -6.30 -22.82
CA GLY A 169 -2.23 -5.52 -22.80
C GLY A 169 -2.70 -5.06 -24.18
N ASP A 170 -1.78 -4.68 -25.07
CA ASP A 170 -2.08 -4.24 -26.45
C ASP A 170 -2.74 -5.34 -27.31
N ASN A 171 -2.60 -6.60 -26.91
CA ASN A 171 -3.16 -7.76 -27.63
C ASN A 171 -4.53 -8.20 -27.07
N ILE A 172 -5.12 -7.45 -26.14
CA ILE A 172 -6.42 -7.75 -25.57
C ILE A 172 -7.50 -7.04 -26.42
N PRO A 173 -8.52 -7.75 -26.93
CA PRO A 173 -9.56 -7.11 -27.72
C PRO A 173 -10.44 -6.20 -26.86
N VAL A 174 -11.01 -5.16 -27.49
CA VAL A 174 -11.91 -4.20 -26.81
C VAL A 174 -13.10 -4.91 -26.13
N SER A 175 -13.56 -6.04 -26.68
CA SER A 175 -14.67 -6.85 -26.15
C SER A 175 -14.44 -7.40 -24.74
N ASP A 176 -13.18 -7.50 -24.31
CA ASP A 176 -12.82 -8.11 -23.02
C ASP A 176 -12.83 -7.07 -21.88
N PHE A 177 -12.99 -5.78 -22.20
CA PHE A 177 -13.01 -4.70 -21.22
C PHE A 177 -14.45 -4.28 -20.85
N PRO A 178 -14.69 -3.89 -19.60
CA PRO A 178 -15.99 -3.34 -19.17
C PRO A 178 -16.26 -1.99 -19.82
N ALA A 179 -17.48 -1.79 -20.33
CA ALA A 179 -17.86 -0.59 -21.08
C ALA A 179 -17.84 0.70 -20.24
N ASP A 180 -18.02 0.59 -18.93
CA ASP A 180 -18.05 1.69 -17.97
C ASP A 180 -16.70 1.91 -17.26
N GLY A 181 -15.70 1.07 -17.54
CA GLY A 181 -14.40 1.12 -16.86
C GLY A 181 -14.42 0.64 -15.42
N THR A 182 -15.44 -0.11 -14.97
CA THR A 182 -15.48 -0.68 -13.61
C THR A 182 -14.62 -1.94 -13.49
N TYR A 183 -13.63 -1.93 -12.60
CA TYR A 183 -12.73 -3.06 -12.36
C TYR A 183 -13.02 -3.78 -11.03
N PRO A 184 -12.70 -5.08 -10.92
CA PRO A 184 -12.82 -5.79 -9.66
C PRO A 184 -11.86 -5.22 -8.61
N THR A 185 -12.30 -5.28 -7.35
CA THR A 185 -11.48 -4.95 -6.18
C THR A 185 -10.61 -6.15 -5.79
N GLY A 186 -9.55 -5.90 -5.03
CA GLY A 186 -8.72 -6.91 -4.38
C GLY A 186 -7.83 -7.70 -5.34
N THR A 187 -7.40 -7.10 -6.45
CA THR A 187 -6.55 -7.80 -7.43
C THR A 187 -5.08 -7.82 -7.03
N ALA A 188 -4.62 -6.87 -6.20
CA ALA A 188 -3.23 -6.78 -5.76
C ALA A 188 -2.72 -8.04 -5.04
N LYS A 189 -3.60 -8.75 -4.33
CA LYS A 189 -3.25 -9.98 -3.58
C LYS A 189 -2.75 -11.12 -4.46
N PHE A 190 -3.06 -11.10 -5.75
CA PHE A 190 -2.68 -12.14 -6.70
C PHE A 190 -1.28 -11.91 -7.30
N GLU A 191 -0.73 -10.69 -7.24
CA GLU A 191 0.54 -10.38 -7.93
C GLU A 191 1.76 -11.00 -7.26
N LYS A 192 1.80 -10.94 -5.92
CA LYS A 192 2.92 -11.44 -5.11
C LYS A 192 4.28 -10.96 -5.62
N ARG A 193 4.45 -9.67 -5.88
CA ARG A 193 5.54 -9.06 -6.70
C ARG A 193 6.98 -9.48 -6.35
N ASN A 194 7.22 -9.96 -5.13
CA ASN A 194 8.47 -10.50 -4.62
C ASN A 194 9.67 -9.55 -4.82
N LEU A 195 9.53 -8.33 -4.27
CA LEU A 195 10.49 -7.24 -4.49
C LEU A 195 11.56 -7.13 -3.39
N ALA A 196 11.26 -7.57 -2.17
CA ALA A 196 12.14 -7.35 -1.03
C ALA A 196 13.36 -8.28 -1.04
N GLU A 197 14.56 -7.73 -0.90
CA GLU A 197 15.75 -8.53 -0.61
C GLU A 197 15.75 -9.05 0.83
N ASN A 198 15.35 -8.19 1.78
CA ASN A 198 15.21 -8.50 3.19
C ASN A 198 13.76 -8.35 3.65
N ILE A 199 13.33 -9.26 4.51
CA ILE A 199 12.00 -9.23 5.15
C ILE A 199 12.13 -9.24 6.68
N PRO A 200 11.14 -8.70 7.42
CA PRO A 200 11.14 -8.76 8.87
C PRO A 200 10.92 -10.19 9.36
N VAL A 201 11.74 -10.63 10.31
CA VAL A 201 11.64 -11.92 11.01
C VAL A 201 11.13 -11.69 12.43
N TRP A 202 10.09 -12.41 12.81
CA TRP A 202 9.48 -12.31 14.13
C TRP A 202 10.22 -13.18 15.17
N GLU A 203 10.80 -12.52 16.16
CA GLU A 203 11.40 -13.10 17.37
C GLU A 203 10.34 -13.10 18.49
N SER A 204 9.63 -14.22 18.61
CA SER A 204 8.40 -14.30 19.39
C SER A 204 8.61 -14.23 20.92
N ASP A 205 9.79 -14.63 21.39
CA ASP A 205 10.24 -14.54 22.80
C ASP A 205 10.32 -13.09 23.31
N LEU A 206 10.67 -12.15 22.43
CA LEU A 206 10.79 -10.72 22.75
C LEU A 206 9.48 -9.96 22.52
N CYS A 207 8.47 -10.54 21.87
CA CYS A 207 7.29 -9.81 21.43
C CYS A 207 6.38 -9.41 22.59
N ILE A 208 6.07 -8.11 22.68
CA ILE A 208 5.14 -7.54 23.68
C ILE A 208 3.71 -7.38 23.17
N GLN A 209 3.41 -7.83 21.95
CA GLN A 209 2.05 -7.81 21.35
C GLN A 209 1.41 -6.42 21.26
N CYS A 210 2.21 -5.40 20.92
CA CYS A 210 1.74 -4.01 20.82
C CYS A 210 1.12 -3.64 19.45
N ALA A 211 1.28 -4.48 18.43
CA ALA A 211 0.82 -4.27 17.05
C ALA A 211 1.30 -2.98 16.34
N LYS A 212 2.30 -2.27 16.87
CA LYS A 212 2.87 -1.09 16.19
C LYS A 212 3.44 -1.44 14.81
N CYS A 213 4.04 -2.62 14.68
CA CYS A 213 4.58 -3.12 13.43
C CYS A 213 3.52 -3.32 12.33
N THR A 214 2.32 -3.77 12.69
CA THR A 214 1.19 -3.93 11.75
C THR A 214 0.54 -2.58 11.44
N LEU A 215 0.50 -1.65 12.41
CA LEU A 215 0.00 -0.29 12.22
C LEU A 215 0.79 0.45 11.14
N VAL A 216 2.12 0.47 11.27
CA VAL A 216 2.99 1.30 10.42
C VAL A 216 3.29 0.69 9.07
N CYS A 217 2.91 -0.56 8.83
CA CYS A 217 3.18 -1.23 7.56
C CYS A 217 2.39 -0.56 6.42
N PRO A 218 3.08 0.03 5.42
CA PRO A 218 2.42 0.74 4.33
C PRO A 218 1.71 -0.19 3.33
N HIS A 219 2.06 -1.48 3.33
CA HIS A 219 1.56 -2.45 2.35
C HIS A 219 0.69 -3.55 2.97
N ALA A 220 0.38 -3.48 4.26
CA ALA A 220 -0.34 -4.52 5.01
C ALA A 220 0.28 -5.95 4.91
N THR A 221 1.61 -6.02 4.80
CA THR A 221 2.41 -7.25 4.61
C THR A 221 2.83 -7.90 5.91
N ILE A 222 2.53 -7.28 7.05
CA ILE A 222 2.70 -7.85 8.38
C ILE A 222 1.39 -7.66 9.14
N ARG A 223 0.81 -8.77 9.61
CA ARG A 223 -0.50 -8.81 10.28
C ARG A 223 -0.42 -9.61 11.56
N ALA A 224 -1.40 -9.39 12.44
CA ALA A 224 -1.53 -10.12 13.68
C ALA A 224 -2.91 -10.77 13.77
N LYS A 225 -2.98 -11.97 14.37
CA LYS A 225 -4.24 -12.62 14.75
C LYS A 225 -4.19 -13.09 16.19
N VAL A 226 -5.35 -13.06 16.84
CA VAL A 226 -5.64 -13.74 18.09
C VAL A 226 -6.67 -14.82 17.80
N TYR A 227 -6.41 -16.07 18.18
CA TYR A 227 -7.24 -17.20 17.80
C TYR A 227 -7.18 -18.34 18.82
N ASP A 228 -8.14 -19.26 18.71
CA ASP A 228 -8.22 -20.45 19.57
C ASP A 228 -7.06 -21.43 19.30
N PRO A 229 -6.44 -22.04 20.34
CA PRO A 229 -5.31 -22.97 20.15
C PRO A 229 -5.60 -24.19 19.28
N ASN A 230 -6.87 -24.56 19.04
CA ASN A 230 -7.23 -25.66 18.14
C ASN A 230 -6.75 -25.43 16.70
N TYR A 231 -6.60 -24.18 16.27
CA TYR A 231 -6.01 -23.83 14.97
C TYR A 231 -4.49 -24.02 14.91
N LEU A 232 -3.85 -24.66 15.89
CA LEU A 232 -2.44 -25.04 15.82
C LEU A 232 -2.20 -26.51 15.52
N ALA A 233 -3.25 -27.35 15.55
CA ALA A 233 -3.11 -28.80 15.37
C ALA A 233 -2.49 -29.18 14.01
N ASN A 234 -2.82 -28.40 12.96
CA ASN A 234 -2.35 -28.62 11.59
C ASN A 234 -1.44 -27.49 11.08
N ALA A 235 -0.85 -26.71 11.99
CA ALA A 235 0.00 -25.60 11.59
C ALA A 235 1.32 -26.11 10.98
N PRO A 236 1.88 -25.41 9.97
CA PRO A 236 3.22 -25.70 9.49
C PRO A 236 4.23 -25.76 10.64
N ARG A 237 5.24 -26.62 10.54
CA ARG A 237 6.26 -26.78 11.60
C ARG A 237 6.98 -25.47 11.95
N THR A 238 7.09 -24.57 10.97
CA THR A 238 7.71 -23.25 11.09
C THR A 238 6.77 -22.16 11.58
N PHE A 239 5.47 -22.44 11.73
CA PHE A 239 4.47 -21.46 12.13
C PHE A 239 4.62 -21.10 13.61
N LYS A 240 5.00 -19.85 13.88
CA LYS A 240 5.24 -19.37 15.24
C LYS A 240 3.93 -18.91 15.87
N SER A 241 3.77 -19.17 17.18
CA SER A 241 2.70 -18.63 18.00
C SER A 241 3.16 -18.45 19.44
N ILE A 242 2.52 -17.54 20.18
CA ILE A 242 2.73 -17.31 21.62
C ILE A 242 1.38 -17.17 22.32
N PRO A 243 1.29 -17.36 23.65
CA PRO A 243 0.07 -17.04 24.40
C PRO A 243 -0.34 -15.58 24.21
N ALA A 244 -1.61 -15.32 23.92
CA ALA A 244 -2.14 -13.96 23.76
C ALA A 244 -2.19 -13.23 25.12
N LYS A 245 -1.92 -11.92 25.11
CA LYS A 245 -1.86 -11.04 26.29
C LYS A 245 -2.93 -9.94 26.22
N GLY A 246 -4.04 -10.14 26.91
CA GLY A 246 -5.14 -9.17 27.00
C GLY A 246 -6.30 -9.71 27.83
N GLY A 247 -7.13 -8.83 28.38
CA GLY A 247 -8.21 -9.21 29.31
C GLY A 247 -9.25 -10.16 28.70
N ASN A 248 -9.46 -10.09 27.37
CA ASN A 248 -10.43 -10.92 26.65
C ASN A 248 -9.79 -12.08 25.88
N TRP A 249 -8.50 -12.38 26.10
CA TRP A 249 -7.73 -13.33 25.28
C TRP A 249 -7.16 -14.51 26.08
N GLU A 250 -7.70 -14.76 27.28
CA GLU A 250 -7.26 -15.87 28.11
C GLU A 250 -7.40 -17.21 27.37
N GLY A 251 -6.36 -18.04 27.42
CA GLY A 251 -6.30 -19.32 26.70
C GLY A 251 -6.05 -19.21 25.19
N MET A 252 -6.09 -18.02 24.59
CA MET A 252 -5.90 -17.82 23.15
C MET A 252 -4.42 -17.73 22.75
N LYS A 253 -4.17 -17.86 21.43
CA LYS A 253 -2.85 -17.75 20.80
C LYS A 253 -2.76 -16.46 20.00
N TYR A 254 -1.55 -15.91 19.91
CA TYR A 254 -1.21 -14.73 19.14
C TYR A 254 -0.08 -15.06 18.16
N THR A 255 -0.24 -14.63 16.92
CA THR A 255 0.77 -14.74 15.88
C THR A 255 0.90 -13.41 15.14
N ILE A 256 2.15 -12.99 14.88
CA ILE A 256 2.47 -12.02 13.83
C ILE A 256 3.00 -12.81 12.64
N GLN A 257 2.40 -12.60 11.48
CA GLN A 257 2.80 -13.28 10.24
C GLN A 257 3.11 -12.25 9.15
N ILE A 258 4.10 -12.59 8.32
CA ILE A 258 4.63 -11.75 7.25
C ILE A 258 4.25 -12.38 5.91
N ALA A 259 3.82 -11.56 4.96
CA ALA A 259 3.62 -11.91 3.56
C ALA A 259 4.96 -11.70 2.82
N PRO A 260 5.77 -12.76 2.61
CA PRO A 260 7.15 -12.58 2.13
C PRO A 260 7.21 -11.98 0.72
N GLU A 261 6.30 -12.40 -0.16
CA GLU A 261 6.28 -11.97 -1.56
C GLU A 261 5.60 -10.61 -1.79
N ASP A 262 4.90 -10.06 -0.80
CA ASP A 262 4.28 -8.74 -0.90
C ASP A 262 5.08 -7.67 -0.15
N CYS A 263 5.99 -8.08 0.74
CA CYS A 263 6.85 -7.17 1.49
C CYS A 263 7.74 -6.36 0.53
N THR A 264 7.92 -5.08 0.84
CA THR A 264 8.78 -4.15 0.10
C THR A 264 10.11 -3.88 0.79
N GLY A 265 10.37 -4.52 1.93
CA GLY A 265 11.63 -4.40 2.67
C GLY A 265 11.88 -3.03 3.29
N CYS A 266 10.84 -2.22 3.56
CA CYS A 266 11.00 -0.83 4.02
C CYS A 266 11.55 -0.65 5.45
N GLU A 267 11.65 -1.73 6.22
CA GLU A 267 12.19 -1.77 7.60
C GLU A 267 11.41 -0.97 8.67
N LEU A 268 10.37 -0.21 8.32
CA LEU A 268 9.57 0.60 9.27
C LEU A 268 9.09 -0.21 10.49
N CYS A 269 8.64 -1.44 10.26
CA CYS A 269 8.15 -2.35 11.30
C CYS A 269 9.25 -2.79 12.29
N ALA A 270 10.49 -2.95 11.82
CA ALA A 270 11.65 -3.28 12.66
C ALA A 270 12.16 -2.04 13.41
N HIS A 271 12.13 -0.87 12.78
CA HIS A 271 12.50 0.40 13.41
C HIS A 271 11.53 0.77 14.54
N VAL A 272 10.22 0.73 14.30
CA VAL A 272 9.20 1.09 15.30
C VAL A 272 9.10 0.09 16.45
N CYS A 273 9.62 -1.14 16.29
CA CYS A 273 9.50 -2.19 17.29
C CYS A 273 10.15 -1.73 18.61
N PRO A 274 9.36 -1.57 19.69
CA PRO A 274 9.87 -1.00 20.95
C PRO A 274 10.58 -2.04 21.81
N SER A 275 10.36 -3.34 21.54
CA SER A 275 10.93 -4.41 22.34
C SER A 275 12.38 -4.69 21.94
N ARG A 276 13.24 -4.79 22.95
CA ARG A 276 14.67 -5.06 22.83
C ARG A 276 15.06 -6.15 23.82
N ASP A 277 15.97 -7.03 23.40
CA ASP A 277 16.62 -7.97 24.31
C ASP A 277 17.45 -7.19 25.35
N LYS A 278 17.34 -7.58 26.62
CA LYS A 278 18.05 -6.92 27.73
C LYS A 278 19.56 -7.11 27.65
N ASN A 279 20.01 -8.26 27.12
CA ASN A 279 21.42 -8.63 27.04
C ASN A 279 22.04 -8.22 25.69
N ASN A 280 21.21 -8.03 24.66
CA ASN A 280 21.65 -7.53 23.35
C ASN A 280 20.66 -6.48 22.80
N PRO A 281 20.85 -5.18 23.10
CA PRO A 281 19.92 -4.12 22.67
C PRO A 281 19.72 -3.98 21.15
N GLY A 282 20.61 -4.60 20.35
CA GLY A 282 20.48 -4.68 18.88
C GLY A 282 19.49 -5.72 18.40
N ARG A 283 19.17 -6.74 19.22
CA ARG A 283 18.16 -7.77 18.93
C ARG A 283 16.78 -7.29 19.39
N LYS A 284 15.85 -7.12 18.45
CA LYS A 284 14.46 -6.72 18.71
C LYS A 284 13.48 -7.88 18.48
N ALA A 285 12.20 -7.67 18.77
CA ALA A 285 11.15 -8.65 18.40
C ALA A 285 10.91 -8.74 16.88
N LEU A 286 11.38 -7.77 16.10
CA LEU A 286 11.38 -7.79 14.64
C LEU A 286 12.75 -7.31 14.14
N ASN A 287 13.42 -8.13 13.34
CA ASN A 287 14.71 -7.82 12.74
C ASN A 287 14.67 -8.15 11.25
N MET A 288 15.41 -7.43 10.43
CA MET A 288 15.48 -7.72 8.99
C MET A 288 16.42 -8.90 8.72
N SER A 289 16.07 -9.76 7.77
CA SER A 289 16.91 -10.87 7.31
C SER A 289 16.67 -11.16 5.82
N LEU A 290 17.64 -11.80 5.17
CA LEU A 290 17.53 -12.19 3.76
C LEU A 290 16.28 -13.03 3.53
N GLN A 291 15.52 -12.69 2.48
CA GLN A 291 14.25 -13.35 2.17
C GLN A 291 14.46 -14.77 1.64
N ASN A 292 15.43 -14.98 0.74
CA ASN A 292 15.56 -16.23 -0.04
C ASN A 292 15.55 -17.52 0.81
N PRO A 293 16.26 -17.63 1.95
CA PRO A 293 16.22 -18.84 2.78
C PRO A 293 14.88 -19.06 3.50
N LEU A 294 14.07 -18.01 3.64
CA LEU A 294 12.84 -17.98 4.44
C LEU A 294 11.58 -18.04 3.58
N ARG A 295 11.66 -17.61 2.32
CA ARG A 295 10.50 -17.33 1.46
C ARG A 295 9.52 -18.48 1.39
N GLU A 296 9.95 -19.66 0.99
CA GLU A 296 9.05 -20.81 0.79
C GLU A 296 8.31 -21.18 2.09
N THR A 297 9.02 -21.27 3.22
CA THR A 297 8.41 -21.55 4.51
C THR A 297 7.48 -20.45 4.99
N GLU A 298 7.78 -19.18 4.69
CA GLU A 298 6.93 -18.06 5.06
C GLU A 298 5.71 -17.92 4.13
N ILE A 299 5.77 -18.42 2.89
CA ILE A 299 4.59 -18.56 2.02
C ILE A 299 3.61 -19.55 2.65
N ASP A 300 4.09 -20.73 3.07
CA ASP A 300 3.27 -21.73 3.76
C ASP A 300 2.66 -21.18 5.06
N ASN A 301 3.47 -20.50 5.88
CA ASN A 301 3.00 -19.86 7.10
C ASN A 301 1.97 -18.76 6.83
N TRP A 302 2.18 -17.92 5.80
CA TRP A 302 1.26 -16.86 5.41
C TRP A 302 -0.08 -17.41 4.91
N ASN A 303 -0.05 -18.41 4.03
CA ASN A 303 -1.25 -19.08 3.55
C ASN A 303 -2.03 -19.76 4.69
N TYR A 304 -1.31 -20.39 5.64
CA TYR A 304 -1.93 -20.93 6.85
C TYR A 304 -2.57 -19.83 7.70
N PHE A 305 -1.86 -18.73 7.94
CA PHE A 305 -2.35 -17.58 8.70
C PHE A 305 -3.63 -16.97 8.11
N LEU A 306 -3.71 -16.88 6.78
CA LEU A 306 -4.92 -16.38 6.10
C LEU A 306 -6.14 -17.27 6.37
N ASN A 307 -5.95 -18.58 6.49
CA ASN A 307 -7.03 -19.56 6.74
C ASN A 307 -7.51 -19.62 8.20
N ILE A 308 -6.75 -19.06 9.16
CA ILE A 308 -7.23 -18.90 10.54
C ILE A 308 -8.35 -17.84 10.53
N PRO A 309 -9.52 -18.07 11.15
CA PRO A 309 -10.56 -17.04 11.20
C PRO A 309 -10.08 -15.72 11.82
N ASP A 310 -10.56 -14.61 11.28
CA ASP A 310 -10.27 -13.29 11.85
C ASP A 310 -10.94 -13.14 13.22
N PHE A 311 -10.35 -12.30 14.08
CA PHE A 311 -10.92 -12.04 15.40
C PHE A 311 -12.27 -11.34 15.27
N ASP A 312 -13.24 -11.75 16.08
CA ASP A 312 -14.60 -11.22 16.06
C ASP A 312 -14.58 -9.69 16.26
N ARG A 313 -14.96 -8.98 15.19
CA ARG A 313 -14.96 -7.52 15.12
C ARG A 313 -15.82 -6.87 16.20
N THR A 314 -16.89 -7.54 16.65
CA THR A 314 -17.79 -7.02 17.70
C THR A 314 -17.16 -7.03 19.09
N LYS A 315 -16.06 -7.78 19.27
CA LYS A 315 -15.31 -7.91 20.54
C LYS A 315 -14.05 -7.04 20.58
N ILE A 316 -13.74 -6.31 19.50
CA ILE A 316 -12.55 -5.47 19.40
C ILE A 316 -12.78 -4.14 20.11
N ASN A 317 -11.90 -3.78 21.05
CA ASN A 317 -11.84 -2.40 21.51
C ASN A 317 -11.09 -1.53 20.51
N THR A 318 -11.84 -0.85 19.64
CA THR A 318 -11.29 -0.01 18.56
C THR A 318 -10.47 1.18 19.06
N ARG A 319 -10.49 1.50 20.36
CA ARG A 319 -9.69 2.58 20.96
C ARG A 319 -8.26 2.16 21.33
N LEU A 320 -7.97 0.85 21.34
CA LEU A 320 -6.65 0.32 21.67
C LEU A 320 -5.95 -0.17 20.41
N ILE A 321 -4.79 0.42 20.08
CA ILE A 321 -4.02 0.07 18.87
C ILE A 321 -3.81 -1.44 18.72
N LYS A 322 -3.43 -2.12 19.81
CA LYS A 322 -3.17 -3.57 19.80
C LYS A 322 -4.38 -4.43 19.40
N GLU A 323 -5.59 -3.95 19.68
CA GLU A 323 -6.84 -4.67 19.35
C GLU A 323 -7.39 -4.20 18.02
N GLN A 324 -7.37 -2.88 17.77
CA GLN A 324 -7.80 -2.29 16.51
C GLN A 324 -7.02 -2.88 15.32
N GLN A 325 -5.73 -3.16 15.50
CA GLN A 325 -4.90 -3.78 14.46
C GLN A 325 -5.18 -5.28 14.20
N LEU A 326 -6.08 -5.92 14.95
CA LEU A 326 -6.61 -7.25 14.62
C LEU A 326 -7.68 -7.20 13.52
N GLN A 327 -8.25 -6.02 13.24
CA GLN A 327 -9.19 -5.85 12.14
C GLN A 327 -8.47 -6.07 10.80
N VAL A 328 -9.12 -6.81 9.90
CA VAL A 328 -8.59 -7.08 8.56
C VAL A 328 -8.35 -5.76 7.82
N PRO A 329 -7.15 -5.51 7.30
CA PRO A 329 -6.92 -4.37 6.42
C PRO A 329 -7.62 -4.62 5.08
N LEU A 330 -8.49 -3.69 4.65
CA LEU A 330 -9.15 -3.74 3.34
C LEU A 330 -8.47 -2.83 2.31
N PHE A 331 -7.20 -2.52 2.55
CA PHE A 331 -6.27 -1.87 1.64
C PHE A 331 -4.91 -2.54 1.83
N GLU A 332 -4.47 -3.32 0.84
CA GLU A 332 -3.30 -4.19 0.92
C GLU A 332 -2.50 -4.20 -0.38
N PHE A 333 -1.17 -4.35 -0.25
CA PHE A 333 -0.25 -4.62 -1.36
C PHE A 333 -0.26 -3.59 -2.50
N SER A 334 -0.50 -2.32 -2.16
CA SER A 334 -0.57 -1.22 -3.14
C SER A 334 0.75 -0.98 -3.89
N GLY A 335 0.66 -0.28 -5.02
CA GLY A 335 1.82 0.17 -5.81
C GLY A 335 2.63 1.30 -5.16
N ALA A 336 2.35 1.68 -3.91
CA ALA A 336 3.02 2.78 -3.24
C ALA A 336 4.52 2.51 -2.99
N CYS A 337 5.29 3.58 -2.81
CA CYS A 337 6.73 3.50 -2.50
C CYS A 337 7.00 2.66 -1.24
N SER A 338 8.18 2.02 -1.19
CA SER A 338 8.68 1.35 0.02
C SER A 338 8.77 2.38 1.16
N GLY A 339 8.05 2.14 2.26
CA GLY A 339 7.98 3.07 3.38
C GLY A 339 7.06 4.28 3.18
N CYS A 340 6.10 4.25 2.25
CA CYS A 340 5.18 5.37 2.01
C CYS A 340 4.43 5.85 3.28
N GLY A 341 4.43 7.15 3.54
CA GLY A 341 3.78 7.74 4.72
C GLY A 341 2.27 7.95 4.62
N GLU A 342 1.67 7.78 3.44
CA GLU A 342 0.23 7.97 3.22
C GLU A 342 -0.58 6.71 3.56
N THR A 343 -0.15 5.57 3.03
CA THR A 343 -0.90 4.31 3.04
C THR A 343 -1.24 3.74 4.42
N PRO A 344 -0.46 3.92 5.51
CA PRO A 344 -0.88 3.50 6.84
C PRO A 344 -2.17 4.16 7.32
N TYR A 345 -2.43 5.42 6.92
CA TYR A 345 -3.69 6.11 7.24
C TYR A 345 -4.87 5.50 6.50
N ILE A 346 -4.72 5.20 5.20
CA ILE A 346 -5.77 4.55 4.39
C ILE A 346 -6.02 3.12 4.91
N LYS A 347 -4.96 2.37 5.23
CA LYS A 347 -5.09 1.05 5.86
C LYS A 347 -5.89 1.15 7.16
N MET A 348 -5.58 2.09 8.04
CA MET A 348 -6.33 2.28 9.28
C MET A 348 -7.79 2.68 9.02
N LEU A 349 -8.05 3.57 8.05
CA LEU A 349 -9.40 3.93 7.61
C LEU A 349 -10.22 2.70 7.22
N THR A 350 -9.64 1.84 6.38
CA THR A 350 -10.32 0.62 5.91
C THR A 350 -10.48 -0.44 7.00
N GLN A 351 -9.53 -0.56 7.94
CA GLN A 351 -9.69 -1.42 9.11
C GLN A 351 -10.87 -0.97 9.98
N LEU A 352 -11.02 0.34 10.18
CA LEU A 352 -12.04 0.92 11.05
C LEU A 352 -13.44 0.95 10.43
N PHE A 353 -13.58 1.22 9.13
CA PHE A 353 -14.90 1.48 8.52
C PHE A 353 -15.12 0.76 7.18
N GLY A 354 -14.15 -0.04 6.73
CA GLY A 354 -14.07 -0.51 5.34
C GLY A 354 -15.25 -1.34 4.85
N ASP A 355 -15.98 -2.02 5.73
CA ASP A 355 -17.14 -2.83 5.37
C ASP A 355 -18.42 -2.01 5.06
N ARG A 356 -18.33 -0.68 5.19
CA ARG A 356 -19.38 0.31 4.91
C ARG A 356 -18.82 1.63 4.37
N LEU A 357 -17.58 1.61 3.87
CA LEU A 357 -16.83 2.78 3.43
C LEU A 357 -17.11 3.11 1.97
N VAL A 358 -17.34 4.39 1.68
CA VAL A 358 -17.48 4.93 0.33
C VAL A 358 -16.45 6.05 0.17
N ILE A 359 -15.55 5.90 -0.80
CA ILE A 359 -14.40 6.78 -1.03
C ILE A 359 -14.55 7.49 -2.37
N GLY A 360 -14.63 8.82 -2.33
CA GLY A 360 -14.22 9.66 -3.45
C GLY A 360 -12.74 10.00 -3.29
N ASN A 361 -11.91 9.68 -4.27
CA ASN A 361 -10.46 9.88 -4.18
C ASN A 361 -10.00 10.93 -5.19
N ALA A 362 -9.20 11.90 -4.76
CA ALA A 362 -8.59 12.89 -5.63
C ALA A 362 -7.47 12.29 -6.44
N THR A 363 -7.29 12.80 -7.66
CA THR A 363 -6.14 12.43 -8.48
C THR A 363 -4.84 12.85 -7.79
N GLY A 364 -3.89 11.91 -7.65
CA GLY A 364 -2.64 12.13 -6.94
C GLY A 364 -1.99 10.79 -6.59
N CYS A 365 -1.01 10.77 -5.67
CA CYS A 365 -0.39 9.52 -5.26
C CYS A 365 -1.45 8.50 -4.78
N SER A 366 -2.44 8.96 -4.00
CA SER A 366 -3.53 8.11 -3.49
C SER A 366 -4.39 7.47 -4.56
N SER A 367 -4.63 8.11 -5.71
CA SER A 367 -5.32 7.45 -6.82
C SER A 367 -4.40 6.52 -7.61
N ILE A 368 -3.12 6.87 -7.77
CA ILE A 368 -2.16 6.03 -8.50
C ILE A 368 -1.90 4.72 -7.75
N TYR A 369 -1.47 4.76 -6.49
CA TYR A 369 -1.28 3.49 -5.77
C TYR A 369 -2.62 2.85 -5.38
N GLY A 370 -3.73 3.60 -5.37
CA GLY A 370 -5.06 3.14 -4.98
C GLY A 370 -5.89 2.51 -6.10
N GLY A 371 -5.52 2.72 -7.36
CA GLY A 371 -6.29 2.24 -8.52
C GLY A 371 -5.57 2.33 -9.87
N ASN A 372 -4.23 2.25 -9.91
CA ASN A 372 -3.50 2.12 -11.19
C ASN A 372 -3.66 0.70 -11.74
N LEU A 373 -4.61 0.55 -12.66
CA LEU A 373 -4.94 -0.71 -13.32
C LEU A 373 -3.70 -1.34 -13.96
N PRO A 374 -3.56 -2.68 -13.91
CA PRO A 374 -4.57 -3.68 -13.53
C PRO A 374 -4.68 -3.97 -12.01
N THR A 375 -3.93 -3.24 -11.18
CA THR A 375 -3.78 -3.50 -9.74
C THR A 375 -4.77 -2.67 -8.90
N THR A 376 -5.60 -3.34 -8.10
CA THR A 376 -6.50 -2.71 -7.12
C THR A 376 -6.18 -3.21 -5.71
N PRO A 377 -5.70 -2.34 -4.79
CA PRO A 377 -5.32 -2.72 -3.42
C PRO A 377 -6.47 -2.70 -2.41
N TYR A 378 -7.54 -1.97 -2.69
CA TYR A 378 -8.78 -2.09 -1.91
C TYR A 378 -9.29 -3.52 -2.07
N THR A 379 -9.83 -4.14 -1.02
CA THR A 379 -10.30 -5.53 -1.05
C THR A 379 -11.55 -5.70 -0.19
N THR A 380 -12.07 -6.92 -0.11
CA THR A 380 -13.25 -7.27 0.69
C THR A 380 -12.89 -8.14 1.89
N ASN A 381 -13.73 -8.10 2.91
CA ASN A 381 -13.70 -9.06 4.02
C ASN A 381 -14.32 -10.40 3.59
N ALA A 382 -14.38 -11.36 4.52
CA ALA A 382 -14.95 -12.69 4.28
C ALA A 382 -16.44 -12.67 3.87
N ASP A 383 -17.19 -11.61 4.20
CA ASP A 383 -18.59 -11.44 3.78
C ASP A 383 -18.73 -10.81 2.37
N GLY A 384 -17.62 -10.56 1.68
CA GLY A 384 -17.60 -9.84 0.41
C GLY A 384 -17.84 -8.34 0.53
N ARG A 385 -17.75 -7.75 1.74
CA ARG A 385 -17.93 -6.31 1.98
C ARG A 385 -16.57 -5.60 2.02
N GLY A 386 -16.47 -4.48 1.34
CA GLY A 386 -15.26 -3.66 1.34
C GLY A 386 -15.53 -2.25 0.83
N PRO A 387 -14.48 -1.40 0.77
CA PRO A 387 -14.63 -0.02 0.37
C PRO A 387 -15.13 0.09 -1.08
N THR A 388 -16.18 0.88 -1.29
CA THR A 388 -16.48 1.41 -2.61
C THR A 388 -15.47 2.53 -2.89
N TRP A 389 -14.73 2.45 -3.98
CA TRP A 389 -13.70 3.41 -4.33
C TRP A 389 -13.94 3.96 -5.73
N SER A 390 -13.82 5.27 -5.89
CA SER A 390 -13.89 5.92 -7.20
C SER A 390 -13.02 7.18 -7.20
N ASN A 391 -12.29 7.39 -8.29
CA ASN A 391 -11.57 8.61 -8.59
C ASN A 391 -12.33 9.34 -9.72
N SER A 392 -12.89 10.50 -9.40
CA SER A 392 -13.49 11.40 -10.40
C SER A 392 -12.38 12.21 -11.07
N LEU A 393 -12.08 13.41 -10.57
CA LEU A 393 -11.01 14.27 -11.09
C LEU A 393 -10.06 14.71 -9.96
N PHE A 394 -9.14 15.62 -10.28
CA PHE A 394 -8.20 16.16 -9.30
C PHE A 394 -8.87 17.24 -8.44
N GLU A 395 -9.74 18.03 -9.05
CA GLU A 395 -10.31 19.25 -8.51
C GLU A 395 -11.61 19.05 -7.72
N ASP A 396 -12.36 17.98 -7.95
CA ASP A 396 -13.78 17.86 -7.57
C ASP A 396 -14.06 16.86 -6.44
N THR A 397 -13.03 16.36 -5.76
CA THR A 397 -13.19 15.22 -4.84
C THR A 397 -14.08 15.50 -3.63
N ALA A 398 -14.09 16.75 -3.13
CA ALA A 398 -14.93 17.11 -1.99
C ALA A 398 -16.40 17.13 -2.41
N GLU A 399 -16.69 17.72 -3.56
CA GLU A 399 -17.99 17.78 -4.22
C GLU A 399 -18.48 16.38 -4.61
N PHE A 400 -17.58 15.52 -5.06
CA PHE A 400 -17.87 14.14 -5.42
C PHE A 400 -18.25 13.30 -4.19
N ALA A 401 -17.50 13.42 -3.09
CA ALA A 401 -17.85 12.81 -1.81
C ALA A 401 -19.19 13.35 -1.25
N LEU A 402 -19.43 14.66 -1.40
CA LEU A 402 -20.71 15.28 -1.07
C LEU A 402 -21.86 14.70 -1.93
N GLY A 403 -21.64 14.46 -3.22
CA GLY A 403 -22.60 13.80 -4.10
C GLY A 403 -22.97 12.40 -3.63
N PHE A 404 -21.99 11.59 -3.20
CA PHE A 404 -22.26 10.29 -2.59
C PHE A 404 -23.13 10.42 -1.33
N ARG A 405 -22.80 11.37 -0.44
CA ARG A 405 -23.58 11.61 0.79
C ARG A 405 -25.03 11.95 0.48
N VAL A 406 -25.26 12.91 -0.43
CA VAL A 406 -26.62 13.33 -0.84
C VAL A 406 -27.41 12.16 -1.44
N SER A 407 -26.78 11.35 -2.29
CA SER A 407 -27.43 10.18 -2.89
C SER A 407 -27.80 9.13 -1.84
N ILE A 408 -26.88 8.80 -0.94
CA ILE A 408 -27.12 7.81 0.14
C ILE A 408 -28.21 8.32 1.10
N ASP A 409 -28.22 9.61 1.44
CA ASP A 409 -29.29 10.20 2.26
C ASP A 409 -30.65 10.03 1.61
N LYS A 410 -30.77 10.36 0.32
CA LYS A 410 -32.06 10.25 -0.38
C LYS A 410 -32.52 8.81 -0.54
N GLN A 411 -31.60 7.88 -0.81
CA GLN A 411 -31.93 6.45 -0.87
C GLN A 411 -32.35 5.90 0.50
N ARG A 412 -31.69 6.34 1.58
CA ARG A 412 -32.09 5.97 2.96
C ARG A 412 -33.47 6.51 3.30
N GLU A 413 -33.74 7.78 3.01
CA GLU A 413 -35.06 8.41 3.21
C GLU A 413 -36.15 7.62 2.46
N PHE A 414 -35.91 7.31 1.18
CA PHE A 414 -36.84 6.53 0.37
C PHE A 414 -37.06 5.11 0.93
N ALA A 415 -35.99 4.44 1.36
CA ALA A 415 -36.08 3.13 2.01
C ALA A 415 -36.92 3.19 3.31
N GLN A 416 -36.74 4.22 4.13
CA GLN A 416 -37.48 4.42 5.37
C GLN A 416 -38.97 4.71 5.11
N GLU A 417 -39.29 5.50 4.09
CA GLU A 417 -40.68 5.75 3.69
C GLU A 417 -41.38 4.48 3.23
N LEU A 418 -40.75 3.71 2.35
CA LEU A 418 -41.30 2.43 1.87
C LEU A 418 -41.47 1.43 3.01
N LEU A 419 -40.47 1.32 3.89
CA LEU A 419 -40.54 0.44 5.05
C LEU A 419 -41.72 0.78 5.97
N LYS A 420 -41.99 2.08 6.20
CA LYS A 420 -43.17 2.52 6.98
C LYS A 420 -44.48 2.17 6.29
N ARG A 421 -44.57 2.35 4.97
CA ARG A 421 -45.79 2.02 4.21
C ARG A 421 -46.09 0.51 4.24
N MET A 422 -45.04 -0.30 4.20
CA MET A 422 -45.12 -1.76 4.18
C MET A 422 -45.07 -2.40 5.58
N SER A 423 -45.25 -1.62 6.65
CA SER A 423 -45.05 -2.09 8.03
C SER A 423 -45.96 -3.27 8.37
N ALA A 424 -47.21 -3.24 7.90
CA ALA A 424 -48.20 -4.28 8.17
C ALA A 424 -47.85 -5.61 7.47
N GLU A 425 -47.33 -5.55 6.24
CA GLU A 425 -46.93 -6.71 5.45
C GLU A 425 -45.60 -7.33 5.93
N ILE A 426 -44.72 -6.50 6.51
CA ILE A 426 -43.40 -6.93 6.97
C ILE A 426 -43.47 -7.38 8.43
N SER A 427 -43.77 -6.45 9.34
CA SER A 427 -43.92 -6.60 10.80
C SER A 427 -43.63 -5.23 11.44
N ASP A 428 -44.57 -4.72 12.23
CA ASP A 428 -44.38 -3.45 12.96
C ASP A 428 -43.14 -3.47 13.85
N THR A 429 -42.88 -4.59 14.54
CA THR A 429 -41.70 -4.75 15.40
C THR A 429 -40.40 -4.61 14.61
N LEU A 430 -40.25 -5.32 13.49
CA LEU A 430 -39.04 -5.26 12.67
C LEU A 430 -38.86 -3.86 12.07
N THR A 431 -39.95 -3.24 11.63
CA THR A 431 -39.95 -1.86 11.11
C THR A 431 -39.43 -0.88 12.16
N THR A 432 -39.98 -0.90 13.38
CA THR A 432 -39.54 -0.02 14.48
C THR A 432 -38.08 -0.27 14.84
N GLU A 433 -37.65 -1.52 14.98
CA GLU A 433 -36.26 -1.85 15.30
C GLU A 433 -35.24 -1.37 14.25
N ILE A 434 -35.62 -1.41 12.97
CA ILE A 434 -34.78 -0.91 11.86
C ILE A 434 -34.73 0.62 11.84
N LEU A 435 -35.83 1.30 12.19
CA LEU A 435 -35.93 2.75 12.12
C LEU A 435 -35.32 3.46 13.34
N ASP A 436 -35.41 2.87 14.53
CA ASP A 436 -34.99 3.50 15.79
C ASP A 436 -33.52 3.22 16.17
N THR A 437 -32.81 2.41 15.39
CA THR A 437 -31.39 2.14 15.62
C THR A 437 -30.53 3.39 15.45
N ARG A 438 -29.46 3.52 16.25
CA ARG A 438 -28.51 4.64 16.17
C ARG A 438 -27.23 4.30 15.41
N GLU A 439 -26.88 3.02 15.30
CA GLU A 439 -25.70 2.52 14.58
C GLU A 439 -24.39 3.22 14.99
N THR A 440 -24.21 3.44 16.29
CA THR A 440 -23.06 4.17 16.86
C THR A 440 -21.85 3.29 17.18
N SER A 441 -22.02 1.96 17.10
CA SER A 441 -21.00 0.98 17.45
C SER A 441 -20.98 -0.19 16.46
N GLU A 442 -19.85 -0.91 16.41
CA GLU A 442 -19.69 -2.11 15.58
C GLU A 442 -20.77 -3.18 15.86
N PRO A 443 -21.10 -3.52 17.12
CA PRO A 443 -22.20 -4.45 17.42
C PRO A 443 -23.57 -3.96 16.91
N GLU A 444 -23.89 -2.68 17.05
CA GLU A 444 -25.16 -2.11 16.56
C GLU A 444 -25.28 -2.20 15.05
N ILE A 445 -24.19 -1.93 14.32
CA ILE A 445 -24.15 -2.05 12.85
C ILE A 445 -24.34 -3.51 12.43
N PHE A 446 -23.71 -4.45 13.14
CA PHE A 446 -23.87 -5.88 12.85
C PHE A 446 -25.30 -6.36 13.10
N GLU A 447 -25.94 -5.88 14.17
CA GLU A 447 -27.34 -6.21 14.45
C GLU A 447 -28.28 -5.59 13.42
N GLN A 448 -28.04 -4.34 13.01
CA GLN A 448 -28.80 -3.71 11.93
C GLN A 448 -28.70 -4.49 10.62
N ARG A 449 -27.52 -5.03 10.28
CA ARG A 449 -27.34 -5.90 9.11
C ARG A 449 -28.19 -7.16 9.18
N LYS A 450 -28.32 -7.79 10.36
CA LYS A 450 -29.20 -8.96 10.53
C LYS A 450 -30.66 -8.58 10.30
N ARG A 451 -31.11 -7.46 10.87
CA ARG A 451 -32.47 -6.95 10.66
C ARG A 451 -32.75 -6.67 9.18
N VAL A 452 -31.81 -6.04 8.48
CA VAL A 452 -31.91 -5.79 7.03
C VAL A 452 -31.89 -7.08 6.22
N ALA A 453 -31.13 -8.11 6.62
CA ALA A 453 -31.17 -9.41 5.97
C ALA A 453 -32.56 -10.07 6.10
N ILE A 454 -33.14 -10.07 7.31
CA ILE A 454 -34.51 -10.57 7.56
C ILE A 454 -35.53 -9.78 6.73
N LEU A 455 -35.39 -8.45 6.66
CA LEU A 455 -36.22 -7.60 5.82
C LEU A 455 -36.13 -8.03 4.35
N LYS A 456 -34.92 -8.20 3.80
CA LYS A 456 -34.73 -8.60 2.39
C LYS A 456 -35.36 -9.96 2.10
N ASP A 457 -35.30 -10.92 3.03
CA ASP A 457 -35.94 -12.22 2.87
C ASP A 457 -37.47 -12.10 2.82
N LYS A 458 -38.08 -11.26 3.67
CA LYS A 458 -39.51 -10.97 3.62
C LYS A 458 -39.92 -10.28 2.32
N LEU A 459 -39.16 -9.28 1.87
CA LEU A 459 -39.47 -8.53 0.64
C LEU A 459 -39.46 -9.43 -0.61
N ARG A 460 -38.58 -10.44 -0.66
CA ARG A 460 -38.55 -11.41 -1.77
C ARG A 460 -39.80 -12.28 -1.88
N GLN A 461 -40.59 -12.38 -0.80
CA GLN A 461 -41.85 -13.13 -0.78
C GLN A 461 -43.05 -12.28 -1.18
N LEU A 462 -42.87 -10.97 -1.35
CA LEU A 462 -43.92 -10.01 -1.67
C LEU A 462 -43.76 -9.53 -3.12
N ASP A 463 -44.77 -9.77 -3.96
CA ASP A 463 -44.76 -9.33 -5.37
C ASP A 463 -45.48 -7.99 -5.56
N THR A 464 -45.04 -6.97 -4.82
CA THR A 464 -45.56 -5.59 -4.96
C THR A 464 -44.49 -4.66 -5.50
N PRO A 465 -44.88 -3.55 -6.19
CA PRO A 465 -43.92 -2.54 -6.62
C PRO A 465 -43.10 -1.98 -5.45
N ASP A 466 -43.73 -1.74 -4.31
CA ASP A 466 -43.05 -1.22 -3.11
C ASP A 466 -42.03 -2.23 -2.55
N ALA A 467 -42.34 -3.53 -2.55
CA ALA A 467 -41.41 -4.57 -2.12
C ALA A 467 -40.15 -4.59 -3.00
N ARG A 468 -40.32 -4.54 -4.32
CA ARG A 468 -39.21 -4.50 -5.29
C ARG A 468 -38.38 -3.23 -5.15
N ASN A 469 -39.04 -2.08 -4.97
CA ASN A 469 -38.35 -0.82 -4.77
C ASN A 469 -37.55 -0.82 -3.47
N LEU A 470 -38.17 -1.22 -2.35
CA LEU A 470 -37.49 -1.28 -1.05
C LEU A 470 -36.33 -2.28 -1.07
N LEU A 471 -36.49 -3.43 -1.73
CA LEU A 471 -35.42 -4.41 -1.86
C LEU A 471 -34.17 -3.83 -2.55
N SER A 472 -34.34 -2.93 -3.53
CA SER A 472 -33.21 -2.32 -4.25
C SER A 472 -32.43 -1.30 -3.43
N VAL A 473 -33.05 -0.68 -2.41
CA VAL A 473 -32.42 0.33 -1.54
C VAL A 473 -32.26 -0.12 -0.08
N ALA A 474 -32.66 -1.34 0.28
CA ALA A 474 -32.66 -1.84 1.65
C ALA A 474 -31.28 -1.77 2.33
N ASP A 475 -30.20 -1.94 1.56
CA ASP A 475 -28.84 -1.86 2.10
C ASP A 475 -28.43 -0.45 2.56
N MET A 476 -29.20 0.59 2.21
CA MET A 476 -29.05 1.97 2.70
C MET A 476 -29.64 2.21 4.10
N LEU A 477 -30.39 1.23 4.62
CA LEU A 477 -30.83 1.21 6.03
C LEU A 477 -29.69 0.86 6.99
N VAL A 478 -28.53 0.44 6.46
CA VAL A 478 -27.27 0.30 7.19
C VAL A 478 -26.38 1.51 6.90
N ARG A 479 -25.94 2.21 7.95
CA ARG A 479 -25.11 3.41 7.88
C ARG A 479 -23.88 3.22 6.99
N LYS A 480 -23.68 4.14 6.03
CA LYS A 480 -22.47 4.25 5.21
C LYS A 480 -21.57 5.37 5.72
N SER A 481 -20.25 5.16 5.64
CA SER A 481 -19.23 6.15 5.98
C SER A 481 -18.66 6.75 4.69
N VAL A 482 -18.89 8.04 4.44
CA VAL A 482 -18.47 8.71 3.20
C VAL A 482 -17.20 9.52 3.45
N TRP A 483 -16.17 9.27 2.64
CA TRP A 483 -14.86 9.90 2.75
C TRP A 483 -14.38 10.48 1.42
N GLY A 484 -13.90 11.73 1.45
CA GLY A 484 -13.07 12.33 0.40
C GLY A 484 -11.59 12.17 0.77
N VAL A 485 -10.79 11.50 -0.06
CA VAL A 485 -9.37 11.22 0.22
C VAL A 485 -8.50 11.88 -0.83
N GLY A 486 -7.46 12.62 -0.43
CA GLY A 486 -6.55 13.23 -1.40
C GLY A 486 -5.30 13.83 -0.76
N GLY A 487 -4.33 14.20 -1.59
CA GLY A 487 -3.08 14.84 -1.13
C GLY A 487 -3.23 16.33 -0.86
N ASP A 488 -2.16 16.95 -0.37
CA ASP A 488 -2.14 18.40 -0.10
C ASP A 488 -2.39 19.26 -1.34
N GLY A 489 -1.91 18.86 -2.52
CA GLY A 489 -2.17 19.60 -3.75
C GLY A 489 -3.64 19.68 -4.16
N TRP A 490 -4.44 18.68 -3.79
CA TRP A 490 -5.89 18.77 -3.95
C TRP A 490 -6.46 19.76 -2.92
N ALA A 491 -6.24 19.49 -1.63
CA ALA A 491 -6.96 20.17 -0.56
C ALA A 491 -6.53 21.63 -0.33
N TYR A 492 -5.26 21.97 -0.60
CA TYR A 492 -4.74 23.31 -0.35
C TYR A 492 -4.82 24.21 -1.58
N ASP A 493 -4.80 23.62 -2.77
CA ASP A 493 -4.72 24.32 -4.06
C ASP A 493 -5.98 24.13 -4.91
N ILE A 494 -6.02 23.12 -5.78
CA ILE A 494 -6.98 23.06 -6.90
C ILE A 494 -8.40 22.73 -6.45
N GLY A 495 -8.57 21.81 -5.49
CA GLY A 495 -9.86 21.41 -4.94
C GLY A 495 -10.21 22.12 -3.64
N TYR A 496 -9.43 23.14 -3.24
CA TYR A 496 -9.68 23.86 -2.00
C TYR A 496 -11.07 24.50 -1.95
N GLY A 497 -11.58 25.02 -3.07
CA GLY A 497 -12.93 25.59 -3.10
C GLY A 497 -14.00 24.57 -2.72
N GLY A 498 -13.88 23.32 -3.19
CA GLY A 498 -14.74 22.22 -2.80
C GLY A 498 -14.57 21.80 -1.35
N VAL A 499 -13.32 21.70 -0.87
CA VAL A 499 -13.01 21.39 0.53
C VAL A 499 -13.64 22.43 1.46
N ASP A 500 -13.45 23.71 1.15
CA ASP A 500 -14.04 24.83 1.87
C ASP A 500 -15.57 24.71 1.92
N HIS A 501 -16.21 24.51 0.77
CA HIS A 501 -17.66 24.33 0.65
C HIS A 501 -18.20 23.17 1.49
N VAL A 502 -17.52 22.01 1.49
CA VAL A 502 -17.91 20.86 2.31
C VAL A 502 -17.73 21.16 3.80
N THR A 503 -16.60 21.76 4.21
CA THR A 503 -16.36 22.09 5.62
C THR A 503 -17.31 23.17 6.15
N ALA A 504 -17.81 24.06 5.28
CA ALA A 504 -18.83 25.05 5.62
C ALA A 504 -20.26 24.48 5.66
N SER A 505 -20.49 23.28 5.12
CA SER A 505 -21.82 22.65 5.01
C SER A 505 -22.28 21.97 6.31
N ASP A 506 -23.50 21.42 6.32
CA ASP A 506 -24.03 20.60 7.42
C ASP A 506 -23.92 19.09 7.15
N LYS A 507 -23.27 18.69 6.05
CA LYS A 507 -23.30 17.30 5.58
C LYS A 507 -22.26 16.44 6.27
N ASN A 508 -22.67 15.24 6.64
CA ASN A 508 -21.78 14.23 7.24
C ASN A 508 -20.87 13.60 6.18
N VAL A 509 -19.80 14.32 5.86
CA VAL A 509 -18.73 13.92 4.94
C VAL A 509 -17.41 14.08 5.67
N ASN A 510 -16.58 13.04 5.61
CA ASN A 510 -15.24 13.06 6.19
C ASN A 510 -14.21 13.34 5.10
N LEU A 511 -13.24 14.21 5.34
CA LEU A 511 -12.14 14.48 4.42
C LEU A 511 -10.83 14.02 5.06
N LEU A 512 -10.05 13.23 4.33
CA LEU A 512 -8.69 12.81 4.73
C LEU A 512 -7.69 13.43 3.77
N VAL A 513 -6.93 14.40 4.28
CA VAL A 513 -5.86 15.07 3.55
C VAL A 513 -4.53 14.43 3.92
N LEU A 514 -3.89 13.79 2.96
CA LEU A 514 -2.59 13.15 3.07
C LEU A 514 -1.52 14.21 2.74
N ASP A 515 -1.13 14.97 3.76
CA ASP A 515 -0.29 16.15 3.57
C ASP A 515 1.19 15.75 3.45
N THR A 516 1.68 15.70 2.21
CA THR A 516 3.09 15.49 1.89
C THR A 516 3.84 16.79 1.70
N GLU A 517 3.17 17.93 1.86
CA GLU A 517 3.69 19.28 1.64
C GLU A 517 4.25 19.55 0.23
N VAL A 518 4.00 18.68 -0.75
CA VAL A 518 4.40 18.83 -2.15
C VAL A 518 3.46 18.04 -3.06
N TYR A 519 3.46 18.32 -4.35
CA TYR A 519 2.78 17.46 -5.32
C TYR A 519 3.66 16.23 -5.57
N SER A 520 3.52 15.23 -4.71
CA SER A 520 4.38 14.04 -4.72
C SER A 520 4.34 13.29 -6.06
N ASN A 521 3.15 13.04 -6.60
CA ASN A 521 2.95 12.22 -7.80
C ASN A 521 3.64 12.79 -9.06
N THR A 522 3.54 14.10 -9.27
CA THR A 522 4.05 14.77 -10.47
C THR A 522 5.52 15.18 -10.35
N GLY A 523 6.20 14.69 -9.30
CA GLY A 523 7.64 14.81 -9.13
C GLY A 523 8.08 15.98 -8.25
N GLY A 524 7.30 16.35 -7.24
CA GLY A 524 7.70 17.25 -6.16
C GLY A 524 7.58 18.74 -6.48
N GLN A 525 6.46 19.18 -7.04
CA GLN A 525 6.12 20.60 -7.21
C GLN A 525 5.70 21.22 -5.88
N ALA A 526 6.00 22.50 -5.72
CA ALA A 526 5.52 23.28 -4.57
C ALA A 526 3.98 23.39 -4.59
N SER A 527 3.37 23.19 -3.42
CA SER A 527 1.95 23.39 -3.14
C SER A 527 1.74 24.58 -2.20
N LYS A 528 0.48 24.96 -1.95
CA LYS A 528 0.19 25.89 -0.84
C LYS A 528 0.48 25.28 0.53
N ALA A 529 0.70 23.97 0.63
CA ALA A 529 1.11 23.28 1.85
C ALA A 529 2.64 23.20 2.05
N THR A 530 3.47 23.46 1.03
CA THR A 530 4.94 23.44 1.15
C THR A 530 5.46 24.43 2.20
N PRO A 531 6.30 24.09 3.18
CA PRO A 531 6.69 25.03 4.22
C PRO A 531 7.64 26.10 3.71
N LYS A 532 7.80 27.19 4.47
CA LYS A 532 8.76 28.25 4.16
C LYS A 532 10.17 27.65 4.06
N ALA A 533 10.95 28.15 3.11
CA ALA A 533 12.32 27.74 2.78
C ALA A 533 12.47 26.32 2.19
N ALA A 534 11.42 25.50 2.14
CA ALA A 534 11.52 24.20 1.46
C ALA A 534 11.74 24.39 -0.05
N VAL A 535 12.66 23.59 -0.60
CA VAL A 535 13.00 23.57 -2.02
C VAL A 535 12.16 22.52 -2.73
N ALA A 536 11.42 22.93 -3.75
CA ALA A 536 10.60 22.08 -4.59
C ALA A 536 10.58 22.64 -6.02
N LYS A 537 10.08 21.89 -7.00
CA LYS A 537 9.89 22.47 -8.36
C LYS A 537 8.95 23.68 -8.25
N PHE A 538 9.29 24.74 -8.98
CA PHE A 538 8.66 26.08 -8.87
C PHE A 538 8.93 26.84 -7.56
N ALA A 539 9.76 26.30 -6.66
CA ALA A 539 10.29 26.95 -5.46
C ALA A 539 11.77 26.60 -5.25
N MET A 540 12.58 26.68 -6.33
CA MET A 540 13.97 26.20 -6.34
C MET A 540 14.92 26.99 -5.41
N ALA A 541 14.60 28.26 -5.13
CA ALA A 541 15.31 29.09 -4.17
C ALA A 541 14.76 28.98 -2.73
N GLY A 542 13.89 28.00 -2.48
CA GLY A 542 13.10 27.88 -1.28
C GLY A 542 11.78 28.66 -1.36
N ARG A 543 10.70 28.11 -0.80
CA ARG A 543 9.41 28.80 -0.74
C ARG A 543 9.48 30.05 0.15
N THR A 544 9.03 31.19 -0.36
CA THR A 544 9.07 32.46 0.39
C THR A 544 7.91 32.60 1.38
N ALA A 545 6.72 32.13 0.99
CA ALA A 545 5.51 32.16 1.81
C ALA A 545 5.50 31.03 2.86
N THR A 546 4.76 31.25 3.95
CA THR A 546 4.46 30.21 4.94
C THR A 546 3.46 29.20 4.39
N LYS A 547 3.40 28.03 5.03
CA LYS A 547 2.35 27.04 4.80
C LYS A 547 0.98 27.68 5.00
N LYS A 548 0.04 27.46 4.08
CA LYS A 548 -1.37 27.83 4.27
C LYS A 548 -1.93 26.99 5.42
N ASP A 549 -2.61 27.62 6.37
CA ASP A 549 -3.17 26.89 7.52
C ASP A 549 -4.60 26.42 7.22
N LEU A 550 -4.72 25.28 6.54
CA LEU A 550 -6.02 24.70 6.18
C LEU A 550 -6.86 24.38 7.42
N GLY A 551 -6.24 23.85 8.47
CA GLY A 551 -6.97 23.48 9.68
C GLY A 551 -7.54 24.70 10.41
N MET A 552 -6.78 25.79 10.53
CA MET A 552 -7.30 27.04 11.08
C MET A 552 -8.46 27.60 10.25
N ILE A 553 -8.36 27.55 8.92
CA ILE A 553 -9.45 28.01 8.05
C ILE A 553 -10.70 27.16 8.26
N SER A 554 -10.59 25.83 8.25
CA SER A 554 -11.74 24.94 8.49
C SER A 554 -12.34 25.11 9.90
N MET A 555 -11.52 25.38 10.93
CA MET A 555 -12.01 25.65 12.29
C MET A 555 -12.82 26.95 12.38
N SER A 556 -12.61 27.91 11.47
CA SER A 556 -13.27 29.22 11.53
C SER A 556 -14.79 29.17 11.36
N TYR A 557 -15.31 28.12 10.72
CA TYR A 557 -16.76 27.90 10.59
C TYR A 557 -17.44 27.45 11.88
N GLY A 558 -16.69 26.82 12.80
CA GLY A 558 -17.18 26.36 14.10
C GLY A 558 -18.04 25.09 14.08
N ASN A 559 -18.42 24.58 12.91
CA ASN A 559 -19.23 23.39 12.70
C ASN A 559 -18.44 22.17 12.20
N ALA A 560 -17.24 22.33 11.65
CA ALA A 560 -16.45 21.18 11.19
C ALA A 560 -15.63 20.57 12.33
N TYR A 561 -15.59 19.24 12.42
CA TYR A 561 -14.56 18.56 13.20
C TYR A 561 -13.23 18.67 12.45
N VAL A 562 -12.17 19.15 13.10
CA VAL A 562 -10.85 19.35 12.47
C VAL A 562 -9.78 18.67 13.30
N ALA A 563 -8.96 17.82 12.69
CA ALA A 563 -7.82 17.22 13.37
C ALA A 563 -6.55 17.29 12.53
N SER A 564 -5.44 17.54 13.21
CA SER A 564 -4.09 17.39 12.65
C SER A 564 -3.40 16.20 13.33
N VAL A 565 -2.91 15.26 12.53
CA VAL A 565 -2.41 13.95 13.01
C VAL A 565 -1.05 13.60 12.42
N ALA A 566 -0.28 12.81 13.17
CA ALA A 566 0.97 12.21 12.71
C ALA A 566 1.20 10.87 13.45
N PHE A 567 0.95 9.73 12.80
CA PHE A 567 0.97 8.43 13.49
C PHE A 567 2.36 8.03 14.00
N GLY A 568 3.42 8.45 13.31
CA GLY A 568 4.80 8.23 13.76
C GLY A 568 5.15 9.02 15.02
N ALA A 569 4.44 10.11 15.31
CA ALA A 569 4.61 10.90 16.53
C ALA A 569 3.71 10.41 17.67
N ARG A 570 2.40 10.26 17.41
CA ARG A 570 1.37 9.86 18.38
C ARG A 570 0.27 9.03 17.70
N ASP A 571 0.48 7.71 17.67
CA ASP A 571 -0.46 6.72 17.12
C ASP A 571 -1.85 6.75 17.79
N GLU A 572 -1.90 6.80 19.12
CA GLU A 572 -3.16 6.86 19.88
C GLU A 572 -3.99 8.12 19.57
N GLN A 573 -3.33 9.28 19.39
CA GLN A 573 -4.01 10.53 19.01
C GLN A 573 -4.57 10.43 17.59
N THR A 574 -3.83 9.79 16.68
CA THR A 574 -4.26 9.58 15.31
C THR A 574 -5.49 8.68 15.26
N LEU A 575 -5.46 7.54 15.95
CA LEU A 575 -6.61 6.62 16.05
C LEU A 575 -7.84 7.32 16.65
N LYS A 576 -7.65 8.08 17.74
CA LYS A 576 -8.73 8.84 18.36
C LYS A 576 -9.35 9.86 17.40
N ALA A 577 -8.55 10.54 16.58
CA ALA A 577 -9.05 11.50 15.62
C ALA A 577 -9.93 10.86 14.53
N PHE A 578 -9.58 9.67 14.05
CA PHE A 578 -10.41 8.92 13.09
C PHE A 578 -11.75 8.50 13.70
N LEU A 579 -11.73 7.99 14.93
CA LEU A 579 -12.95 7.59 15.64
C LEU A 579 -13.87 8.78 15.92
N GLU A 580 -13.32 9.92 16.35
CA GLU A 580 -14.10 11.13 16.63
C GLU A 580 -14.65 11.76 15.34
N ALA A 581 -13.85 11.85 14.27
CA ALA A 581 -14.29 12.36 12.98
C ALA A 581 -15.46 11.55 12.41
N GLU A 582 -15.37 10.21 12.44
CA GLU A 582 -16.43 9.35 11.89
C GLU A 582 -17.69 9.36 12.74
N ALA A 583 -17.55 9.48 14.07
CA ALA A 583 -18.68 9.58 14.99
C ALA A 583 -19.38 10.94 14.91
N TYR A 584 -18.68 12.00 14.47
CA TYR A 584 -19.24 13.33 14.34
C TYR A 584 -20.35 13.36 13.27
N ASN A 585 -21.50 13.95 13.61
CA ASN A 585 -22.62 14.07 12.68
C ASN A 585 -22.61 15.41 11.96
N GLY A 586 -21.58 15.64 11.16
CA GLY A 586 -21.35 16.86 10.39
C GLY A 586 -20.07 16.71 9.56
N PRO A 587 -19.58 17.79 8.93
CA PRO A 587 -18.35 17.71 8.16
C PRO A 587 -17.15 17.48 9.07
N SER A 588 -16.23 16.64 8.63
CA SER A 588 -14.98 16.34 9.33
C SER A 588 -13.81 16.47 8.38
N ILE A 589 -12.67 16.97 8.86
CA ILE A 589 -11.41 17.00 8.11
C ILE A 589 -10.24 16.55 9.00
N ILE A 590 -9.49 15.58 8.51
CA ILE A 590 -8.25 15.08 9.11
C ILE A 590 -7.10 15.45 8.18
N ILE A 591 -6.16 16.23 8.68
CA ILE A 591 -4.92 16.60 8.00
C ILE A 591 -3.80 15.73 8.56
N ALA A 592 -3.30 14.81 7.75
CA ALA A 592 -2.41 13.75 8.16
C ALA A 592 -1.00 13.96 7.58
N TYR A 593 -0.02 14.27 8.44
CA TYR A 593 1.36 14.41 8.00
C TYR A 593 1.85 13.10 7.39
N SER A 594 2.23 13.16 6.11
CA SER A 594 2.56 12.01 5.28
C SER A 594 3.98 12.19 4.73
N HIS A 595 4.94 11.48 5.33
CA HIS A 595 6.32 11.55 4.89
C HIS A 595 6.48 10.97 3.47
N CYS A 596 7.37 11.55 2.68
CA CYS A 596 7.51 11.21 1.25
C CYS A 596 8.98 11.14 0.83
N ILE A 597 9.28 10.35 -0.22
CA ILE A 597 10.59 10.33 -0.87
C ILE A 597 11.01 11.71 -1.38
N ALA A 598 10.04 12.57 -1.72
CA ALA A 598 10.28 13.94 -2.16
C ALA A 598 10.93 14.82 -1.08
N HIS A 599 10.86 14.41 0.19
CA HIS A 599 11.53 15.10 1.30
C HIS A 599 13.03 14.82 1.36
N GLY A 600 13.54 13.85 0.58
CA GLY A 600 14.96 13.49 0.57
C GLY A 600 15.42 12.80 1.86
N ILE A 601 14.50 12.15 2.58
CA ILE A 601 14.77 11.43 3.84
C ILE A 601 15.02 9.94 3.60
N ASN A 602 15.63 9.28 4.58
CA ASN A 602 15.67 7.82 4.61
C ASN A 602 14.28 7.26 5.00
N MET A 603 13.67 6.51 4.09
CA MET A 603 12.33 5.95 4.30
C MET A 603 12.30 4.89 5.40
N SER A 604 13.42 4.22 5.73
CA SER A 604 13.47 3.22 6.81
C SER A 604 13.30 3.81 8.21
N THR A 605 13.69 5.08 8.40
CA THR A 605 13.55 5.83 9.66
C THR A 605 12.53 6.96 9.57
N ALA A 606 11.64 6.94 8.57
CA ALA A 606 10.74 8.07 8.32
C ALA A 606 9.73 8.35 9.45
N LEU A 607 9.44 7.39 10.32
CA LEU A 607 8.61 7.61 11.53
C LEU A 607 9.30 8.52 12.55
N GLU A 608 10.63 8.43 12.66
CA GLU A 608 11.43 9.32 13.50
C GLU A 608 11.36 10.75 12.95
N ASN A 609 11.30 10.91 11.62
CA ASN A 609 11.09 12.21 10.98
C ASN A 609 9.70 12.78 11.28
N GLN A 610 8.62 11.97 11.24
CA GLN A 610 7.29 12.43 11.68
C GLN A 610 7.29 12.86 13.15
N LYS A 611 7.97 12.09 14.01
CA LYS A 611 8.10 12.44 15.42
C LYS A 611 8.88 13.74 15.61
N ALA A 612 9.99 13.92 14.91
CA ALA A 612 10.80 15.13 14.95
C ALA A 612 10.02 16.35 14.42
N ALA A 613 9.20 16.18 13.38
CA ALA A 613 8.31 17.23 12.88
C ALA A 613 7.35 17.74 13.97
N VAL A 614 6.80 16.83 14.77
CA VAL A 614 5.94 17.22 15.90
C VAL A 614 6.73 17.80 17.07
N ASP A 615 7.80 17.13 17.49
CA ASP A 615 8.60 17.55 18.65
C ASP A 615 9.27 18.93 18.44
N SER A 616 9.58 19.29 17.19
CA SER A 616 10.14 20.60 16.82
C SER A 616 9.09 21.72 16.70
N GLY A 617 7.79 21.38 16.76
CA GLY A 617 6.70 22.32 16.50
C GLY A 617 6.49 22.66 15.02
N HIS A 618 7.19 21.99 14.11
CA HIS A 618 6.94 22.13 12.66
C HIS A 618 5.54 21.62 12.28
N TRP A 619 5.09 20.53 12.89
CA TRP A 619 3.75 19.98 12.74
C TRP A 619 3.02 19.94 14.09
N LEU A 620 1.87 20.59 14.18
CA LEU A 620 1.08 20.61 15.42
C LEU A 620 0.04 19.49 15.43
N LEU A 621 -0.12 18.80 16.56
CA LEU A 621 -1.18 17.83 16.78
C LEU A 621 -2.31 18.48 17.58
N TYR A 622 -3.52 18.48 17.02
CA TYR A 622 -4.70 19.04 17.67
C TYR A 622 -5.98 18.35 17.17
N ARG A 623 -7.09 18.54 17.90
CA ARG A 623 -8.44 18.06 17.55
C ARG A 623 -9.46 19.09 18.01
N TYR A 624 -10.07 19.79 17.06
CA TYR A 624 -11.20 20.66 17.27
C TYR A 624 -12.50 19.86 17.10
N ASN A 625 -13.29 19.75 18.17
CA ASN A 625 -14.54 19.01 18.18
C ASN A 625 -15.72 19.93 18.54
N PRO A 626 -16.58 20.28 17.55
CA PRO A 626 -17.76 21.13 17.77
C PRO A 626 -18.74 20.62 18.84
N GLU A 627 -18.85 19.30 19.05
CA GLU A 627 -19.77 18.74 20.06
C GLU A 627 -19.44 19.21 21.48
N ARG A 628 -18.17 19.55 21.75
CA ARG A 628 -17.75 20.05 23.05
C ARG A 628 -18.37 21.41 23.38
N LEU A 629 -18.73 22.21 22.37
CA LEU A 629 -19.44 23.47 22.58
C LEU A 629 -20.85 23.24 23.15
N LYS A 630 -21.51 22.15 22.77
CA LYS A 630 -22.83 21.76 23.33
C LYS A 630 -22.73 21.41 24.81
N GLU A 631 -21.55 21.01 25.27
CA GLU A 631 -21.24 20.76 26.68
C GLU A 631 -20.68 22.00 27.42
N GLY A 632 -20.60 23.17 26.77
CA GLY A 632 -20.00 24.38 27.33
C GLY A 632 -18.47 24.31 27.50
N LYS A 633 -17.80 23.39 26.80
CA LYS A 633 -16.33 23.21 26.85
C LYS A 633 -15.65 23.85 25.64
N ASN A 634 -14.36 24.16 25.79
CA ASN A 634 -13.53 24.57 24.65
C ASN A 634 -13.47 23.42 23.62
N PRO A 635 -13.74 23.68 22.32
CA PRO A 635 -13.71 22.68 21.27
C PRO A 635 -12.30 22.17 20.91
N LEU A 636 -11.24 22.94 21.15
CA LEU A 636 -9.84 22.57 20.86
C LEU A 636 -9.21 21.66 21.94
#